data_AF-A0AAN7BHV7-F1
#
_entry.id   AF-A0AAN7BHV7-F1
#
_cell.length_a   1.000
_cell.length_b   1.000
_cell.length_c   1.000
_cell.angle_alpha   90.00
_cell.angle_beta   90.00
_cell.angle_gamma   90.00
#
_symmetry.space_group_name_H-M   'P 1'
#
loop_
_entity.id
_entity.type
_entity.pdbx_description
1 polymer ?
#
loop_
_entity_poly.entity_id
_entity_poly.type
_entity_poly.pdbx_seq_one_letter_code
_entity_poly.pdbx_strand_id
1 'polypeptide(L)'
;MTQRTVTNGHNGVHLDVDLSDSPGTSSGNSSDSGLVEITNGVSSAKLNVRKNIKRKQSSPMMPSFMVSAPGKVIVYGEHAVVHGKAAIAAAISLRSYLLVTSLSKSRRTVTLTFPDIDFDHTWNIDDLPWELFQQPPKKKYYYSLVTELDPELVAAVQPYLADVSLHKPAEIRKIHQNSAGSFLYMFLSLGSQSFPGSRYTLRSTIPIGAGLGSSATIAVCMSAALLLQLRTLSGPHPDQPPDEARLQIERINRWALVYEMFIHGNPSGVDNTVASQGKAVLFQRTDYSKPPMVTPLWDFPELPLLLVDTRTPKSTAHEVAKVGRLKDAHPKLVGSILDAIDKVTDSAAEVIKQPGFDTKDEESLRQVGELMTINHGLLVSLGVSHPRLERVRELVDHEGIGWTKLTGAGGGGCSITLLKPGVPREKLDRLEEQLDQEGYQKFETTLGGDGVGVLWPAVLKNGTAEDDEGGMEIDLDKFLSAEAAAAATILEQSRIRTDLTNPFALTTTTTTTKSISTLSKQDQLAWFSASLISRYSSSPQQKTASYNRLFGPKPLKDLWKPVCEFSLPLKRIRKPRRFFGGIDGRGKEVSGYTLEEFEARKEKQIRLGCLDLLSRGFKDLRGKERRGVEGVFVTESEIEAEKQRRKEMAGLKSQLYGGPFGIGETRKMALDPEWDDVQPVWVEEVEGALASIAYSRDYAEAMAYLRAVMQAKEYSERCIRLTEHIIRLNPSHYTVWLYRAANLFALNLSILDEFEWLNAVALENLKNYQIWHHRHLLVEHYYPTIEGDTEAIEKFAAKEREFLKTILDEDTKNYHVWSYRSYLVGKLKQWGNGEELKAIEGMIDDDVRNNSAWSHRFFLVFSNPDHATVGLAASEVDTKLPAELVDREVEYAQEKILLAPQNQSGWNYLKGVLVKGGRKLGSVEGFVKQFVDGLVSGEDSEVVKSTHALDLLAEIYAERGDKENADLCLTRLAEKWDRIRNGYWQWRRQALHEVVSAAA
;
A
#
# COMPACT_ATOMS: atom_id res chain seq x y z
N MET A 1 -27.45 41.81 30.43
CA MET A 1 -27.85 43.19 30.80
C MET A 1 -26.75 43.77 31.69
N THR A 2 -26.29 45.03 31.46
CA THR A 2 -25.40 45.87 32.34
C THR A 2 -24.03 45.25 32.76
N GLN A 3 -22.93 45.93 33.15
CA GLN A 3 -22.31 47.29 33.11
C GLN A 3 -20.83 47.08 33.61
N ARG A 4 -19.72 47.78 33.31
CA ARG A 4 -19.27 48.98 32.55
C ARG A 4 -18.05 48.57 31.66
N THR A 5 -17.34 49.34 30.80
CA THR A 5 -17.06 50.79 30.56
C THR A 5 -15.94 51.42 31.41
N VAL A 6 -15.16 52.37 30.83
CA VAL A 6 -14.11 53.27 31.42
C VAL A 6 -12.67 52.69 31.55
N THR A 7 -11.52 53.38 31.27
CA THR A 7 -11.04 54.37 30.23
C THR A 7 -9.51 54.61 30.41
N ASN A 8 -8.77 55.02 29.34
CA ASN A 8 -7.46 55.72 29.34
C ASN A 8 -6.22 54.98 29.93
N GLY A 9 -4.94 55.27 29.61
CA GLY A 9 -4.33 56.00 28.47
C GLY A 9 -3.49 57.26 28.81
N HIS A 10 -2.14 57.18 28.84
CA HIS A 10 -1.18 58.29 28.50
C HIS A 10 0.34 57.91 28.50
N ASN A 11 1.02 58.25 27.39
CA ASN A 11 2.39 58.77 27.12
C ASN A 11 3.66 58.53 28.00
N GLY A 12 4.78 58.24 27.31
CA GLY A 12 6.07 59.00 27.41
C GLY A 12 7.39 58.23 27.66
N VAL A 13 8.59 58.67 27.22
CA VAL A 13 9.03 59.48 26.04
C VAL A 13 10.59 59.44 25.88
N HIS A 14 11.10 59.57 24.63
CA HIS A 14 12.50 59.85 24.14
C HIS A 14 13.78 59.39 24.88
N LEU A 15 14.76 58.88 24.11
CA LEU A 15 15.93 59.70 23.68
C LEU A 15 16.77 59.01 22.57
N ASP A 16 17.39 59.84 21.73
CA ASP A 16 18.14 59.47 20.53
C ASP A 16 19.67 59.59 20.73
N VAL A 17 20.47 58.74 20.06
CA VAL A 17 21.86 59.04 19.61
C VAL A 17 22.12 58.32 18.28
N ASP A 18 22.98 58.88 17.44
CA ASP A 18 23.13 58.62 16.00
C ASP A 18 24.53 58.02 15.62
N LEU A 19 24.72 57.75 14.33
CA LEU A 19 25.96 57.68 13.55
C LEU A 19 26.89 56.42 13.56
N SER A 20 26.94 55.82 12.36
CA SER A 20 28.13 55.64 11.50
C SER A 20 29.18 54.53 11.73
N ASP A 21 29.26 53.66 10.70
CA ASP A 21 30.44 53.33 9.89
C ASP A 21 31.39 52.13 10.15
N SER A 22 32.12 51.84 9.07
CA SER A 22 33.03 50.70 8.76
C SER A 22 34.49 50.95 9.28
N PRO A 23 35.56 50.15 8.98
CA PRO A 23 35.73 48.99 8.08
C PRO A 23 36.65 47.87 8.66
N GLY A 24 37.34 47.08 7.82
CA GLY A 24 38.70 46.57 8.19
C GLY A 24 39.09 45.10 7.94
N THR A 25 39.21 44.72 6.68
CA THR A 25 40.09 43.67 6.09
C THR A 25 41.13 42.86 6.93
N SER A 26 41.19 41.55 6.60
CA SER A 26 42.37 40.72 6.23
C SER A 26 43.35 40.05 7.23
N SER A 27 43.44 38.71 7.08
CA SER A 27 44.66 37.85 6.99
C SER A 27 45.51 37.48 8.24
N GLY A 28 46.02 36.24 8.24
CA GLY A 28 47.08 35.76 9.15
C GLY A 28 47.07 34.24 9.41
N ASN A 29 48.06 33.50 8.89
CA ASN A 29 48.28 32.06 9.18
C ASN A 29 49.23 31.87 10.38
N SER A 30 49.17 30.70 11.06
CA SER A 30 50.23 29.65 11.02
C SER A 30 50.36 28.80 12.31
N SER A 31 50.65 27.49 12.14
CA SER A 31 51.38 26.54 13.03
C SER A 31 51.14 26.57 14.56
N ASP A 32 50.68 25.52 15.24
CA ASP A 32 51.21 24.13 15.35
C ASP A 32 52.50 23.99 16.18
N SER A 33 52.40 23.33 17.36
CA SER A 33 53.38 22.35 17.86
C SER A 33 52.99 21.73 19.23
N GLY A 34 52.91 20.40 19.30
CA GLY A 34 53.69 19.60 20.26
C GLY A 34 53.32 19.43 21.76
N LEU A 35 53.03 18.16 22.11
CA LEU A 35 53.69 17.36 23.17
C LEU A 35 53.19 17.33 24.65
N VAL A 36 52.84 16.08 25.03
CA VAL A 36 53.17 15.35 26.28
C VAL A 36 52.25 15.45 27.52
N GLU A 37 52.06 14.27 28.13
CA GLU A 37 51.24 13.95 29.29
C GLU A 37 51.96 14.20 30.64
N ILE A 38 51.19 14.23 31.74
CA ILE A 38 51.53 13.61 33.03
C ILE A 38 50.25 13.48 33.88
N THR A 39 50.24 12.61 34.89
CA THR A 39 49.03 11.98 35.45
C THR A 39 48.65 12.41 36.88
N ASN A 40 47.39 12.14 37.23
CA ASN A 40 46.82 11.94 38.58
C ASN A 40 46.74 13.13 39.56
N GLY A 41 45.60 13.23 40.27
CA GLY A 41 45.43 14.08 41.46
C GLY A 41 44.00 14.59 41.66
N VAL A 42 43.29 14.13 42.69
CA VAL A 42 41.90 14.53 43.00
C VAL A 42 41.87 15.51 44.17
N SER A 43 41.20 16.67 44.03
CA SER A 43 40.17 17.15 45.00
C SER A 43 39.59 18.55 44.69
N SER A 44 38.31 18.72 45.04
CA SER A 44 37.61 19.96 45.47
C SER A 44 37.30 21.13 44.49
N ALA A 45 35.99 21.28 44.27
CA ALA A 45 35.18 22.51 44.45
C ALA A 45 35.33 23.76 43.53
N LYS A 46 34.28 23.97 42.73
CA LYS A 46 33.61 25.27 42.42
C LYS A 46 34.42 26.39 41.73
N LEU A 47 34.13 26.62 40.43
CA LEU A 47 33.54 27.87 39.89
C LEU A 47 33.39 27.82 38.35
N ASN A 48 32.23 27.33 37.85
CA ASN A 48 31.97 27.30 36.40
C ASN A 48 31.36 28.63 35.90
N VAL A 49 32.21 29.50 35.38
CA VAL A 49 31.80 30.69 34.63
C VAL A 49 31.19 30.25 33.29
N ARG A 50 29.96 30.68 32.99
CA ARG A 50 29.26 30.34 31.74
C ARG A 50 29.95 30.98 30.53
N LYS A 51 30.57 30.18 29.66
CA LYS A 51 30.86 30.60 28.27
C LYS A 51 29.59 30.52 27.44
N ASN A 52 29.35 31.53 26.59
CA ASN A 52 28.17 31.59 25.73
C ASN A 52 28.19 30.50 24.65
N ILE A 53 27.28 29.53 24.77
CA ILE A 53 27.00 28.59 23.69
C ILE A 53 26.11 29.30 22.66
N LYS A 54 26.62 29.53 21.44
CA LYS A 54 25.77 29.91 20.30
C LYS A 54 24.71 28.83 20.11
N ARG A 55 23.44 29.22 20.19
CA ARG A 55 22.29 28.31 20.13
C ARG A 55 22.32 27.55 18.79
N LYS A 56 22.51 26.22 18.81
CA LYS A 56 22.36 25.37 17.61
C LYS A 56 21.00 25.66 16.98
N GLN A 57 20.96 25.86 15.67
CA GLN A 57 19.70 25.87 14.94
C GLN A 57 19.03 24.49 15.11
N SER A 58 17.71 24.48 15.32
CA SER A 58 16.95 23.25 15.48
C SER A 58 16.84 22.52 14.15
N SER A 59 17.11 21.22 14.13
CA SER A 59 16.89 20.35 12.97
C SER A 59 15.47 20.50 12.41
N PRO A 60 15.26 20.38 11.09
CA PRO A 60 13.93 20.37 10.50
C PRO A 60 13.10 19.19 11.03
N MET A 61 11.78 19.36 11.09
CA MET A 61 10.86 18.37 11.68
C MET A 61 10.59 17.15 10.78
N MET A 62 11.05 17.19 9.54
CA MET A 62 10.79 16.24 8.46
C MET A 62 11.93 16.41 7.45
N PRO A 63 12.47 15.33 6.84
CA PRO A 63 13.47 15.45 5.79
C PRO A 63 12.89 16.15 4.56
N SER A 64 13.74 16.76 3.75
CA SER A 64 13.34 17.26 2.43
C SER A 64 12.86 16.10 1.56
N PHE A 65 11.84 16.32 0.74
CA PHE A 65 11.33 15.34 -0.22
C PHE A 65 10.98 16.01 -1.54
N MET A 66 11.01 15.26 -2.64
CA MET A 66 10.69 15.79 -3.98
C MET A 66 9.51 15.04 -4.58
N VAL A 67 8.57 15.77 -5.18
CA VAL A 67 7.48 15.24 -5.98
C VAL A 67 7.74 15.57 -7.46
N SER A 68 7.27 14.75 -8.39
CA SER A 68 7.25 15.11 -9.82
C SER A 68 6.02 14.54 -10.54
N ALA A 69 5.59 15.21 -11.61
CA ALA A 69 4.46 14.79 -12.45
C ALA A 69 4.76 15.05 -13.95
N PRO A 70 4.40 14.12 -14.85
CA PRO A 70 4.59 14.25 -16.29
C PRO A 70 3.62 15.25 -16.92
N GLY A 71 4.07 15.93 -17.97
CA GLY A 71 3.19 16.61 -18.90
C GLY A 71 2.39 15.61 -19.75
N LYS A 72 1.60 16.12 -20.69
CA LYS A 72 0.82 15.27 -21.62
C LYS A 72 0.76 15.80 -23.05
N VAL A 73 0.34 14.93 -23.95
CA VAL A 73 -0.09 15.27 -25.32
C VAL A 73 -1.41 14.58 -25.64
N ILE A 74 -2.17 15.13 -26.60
CA ILE A 74 -3.25 14.37 -27.24
C ILE A 74 -2.64 13.59 -28.40
N VAL A 75 -2.85 12.28 -28.38
CA VAL A 75 -2.38 11.35 -29.41
C VAL A 75 -3.42 11.25 -30.53
N TYR A 76 -4.70 11.17 -30.15
CA TYR A 76 -5.86 11.10 -31.04
C TYR A 76 -7.09 11.79 -30.46
N GLY A 77 -8.01 12.26 -31.30
CA GLY A 77 -9.33 12.79 -30.89
C GLY A 77 -9.42 14.30 -30.61
N GLU A 78 -8.39 15.07 -30.98
CA GLU A 78 -8.12 16.47 -30.59
C GLU A 78 -9.34 17.40 -30.53
N HIS A 79 -10.05 17.58 -31.65
CA HIS A 79 -11.29 18.37 -31.74
C HIS A 79 -12.54 17.49 -31.72
N ALA A 80 -12.40 16.20 -31.99
CA ALA A 80 -13.51 15.24 -31.99
C ALA A 80 -14.14 15.11 -30.59
N VAL A 81 -13.32 15.18 -29.54
CA VAL A 81 -13.76 15.13 -28.14
C VAL A 81 -14.78 16.22 -27.76
N VAL A 82 -14.68 17.42 -28.36
CA VAL A 82 -15.62 18.54 -28.15
C VAL A 82 -17.01 18.23 -28.73
N HIS A 83 -17.10 17.21 -29.57
CA HIS A 83 -18.29 16.80 -30.29
C HIS A 83 -18.76 15.39 -29.90
N GLY A 84 -18.40 14.92 -28.70
CA GLY A 84 -18.88 13.67 -28.12
C GLY A 84 -18.06 12.42 -28.48
N LYS A 85 -16.95 12.58 -29.20
CA LYS A 85 -16.09 11.47 -29.65
C LYS A 85 -15.03 11.10 -28.62
N ALA A 86 -14.41 9.93 -28.82
CA ALA A 86 -13.29 9.49 -28.02
C ALA A 86 -12.01 10.31 -28.32
N ALA A 87 -11.10 10.37 -27.34
CA ALA A 87 -9.75 10.88 -27.49
C ALA A 87 -8.76 10.08 -26.62
N ILE A 88 -7.54 9.90 -27.10
CA ILE A 88 -6.44 9.31 -26.34
C ILE A 88 -5.49 10.43 -25.93
N ALA A 89 -5.37 10.67 -24.63
CA ALA A 89 -4.36 11.55 -24.05
C ALA A 89 -3.33 10.72 -23.28
N ALA A 90 -2.05 11.02 -23.46
CA ALA A 90 -0.95 10.22 -22.91
C ALA A 90 0.14 11.10 -22.28
N ALA A 91 0.77 10.57 -21.25
CA ALA A 91 1.81 11.26 -20.49
C ALA A 91 3.13 11.31 -21.28
N ILE A 92 3.87 12.40 -21.15
CA ILE A 92 5.22 12.54 -21.72
C ILE A 92 6.28 12.59 -20.62
N SER A 93 7.50 12.12 -20.89
CA SER A 93 8.58 12.09 -19.90
C SER A 93 9.18 13.45 -19.54
N LEU A 94 8.71 14.56 -20.13
CA LEU A 94 8.93 15.91 -19.61
C LEU A 94 8.09 16.11 -18.34
N ARG A 95 8.68 16.61 -17.25
CA ARG A 95 8.07 16.64 -15.92
C ARG A 95 8.25 17.98 -15.23
N SER A 96 7.28 18.34 -14.39
CA SER A 96 7.51 19.30 -13.30
C SER A 96 8.04 18.57 -12.07
N TYR A 97 8.95 19.20 -11.34
CA TYR A 97 9.59 18.72 -10.13
C TYR A 97 9.36 19.76 -9.02
N LEU A 98 9.01 19.29 -7.82
CA LEU A 98 8.67 20.09 -6.67
C LEU A 98 9.48 19.63 -5.46
N LEU A 99 10.50 20.39 -5.07
CA LEU A 99 11.24 20.17 -3.83
C LEU A 99 10.47 20.82 -2.66
N VAL A 100 10.20 20.04 -1.62
CA VAL A 100 9.53 20.48 -0.40
C VAL A 100 10.51 20.45 0.76
N THR A 101 10.78 21.63 1.35
CA THR A 101 11.72 21.80 2.46
C THR A 101 10.96 22.29 3.70
N SER A 102 11.00 21.53 4.78
CA SER A 102 10.39 21.92 6.06
C SER A 102 11.23 22.94 6.82
N LEU A 103 10.61 24.01 7.30
CA LEU A 103 11.27 25.06 8.07
C LEU A 103 11.34 24.73 9.58
N SER A 104 12.24 25.41 10.28
CA SER A 104 12.35 25.36 11.74
C SER A 104 11.07 25.89 12.42
N LYS A 105 10.66 25.31 13.56
CA LYS A 105 9.44 25.68 14.31
C LYS A 105 9.21 27.18 14.55
N SER A 106 10.27 28.00 14.60
CA SER A 106 10.21 29.46 14.75
C SER A 106 9.84 30.24 13.49
N ARG A 107 9.74 29.59 12.32
CA ARG A 107 9.33 30.19 11.04
C ARG A 107 7.99 29.60 10.61
N ARG A 108 6.90 30.30 10.95
CA ARG A 108 5.52 29.92 10.61
C ARG A 108 5.11 30.48 9.25
N THR A 109 5.95 30.32 8.25
CA THR A 109 5.76 30.88 6.90
C THR A 109 5.60 29.78 5.87
N VAL A 110 4.84 30.06 4.81
CA VAL A 110 4.72 29.20 3.63
C VAL A 110 5.19 29.96 2.38
N THR A 111 6.16 29.40 1.66
CA THR A 111 6.82 30.02 0.51
C THR A 111 6.61 29.20 -0.75
N LEU A 112 6.25 29.87 -1.86
CA LEU A 112 6.34 29.34 -3.22
C LEU A 112 7.52 30.00 -3.93
N THR A 113 8.35 29.20 -4.61
CA THR A 113 9.49 29.68 -5.41
C THR A 113 9.52 28.91 -6.73
N PHE A 114 9.08 29.52 -7.83
CA PHE A 114 9.08 28.92 -9.19
C PHE A 114 10.03 29.74 -10.09
N PRO A 115 11.35 29.41 -10.15
CA PRO A 115 12.33 30.21 -10.88
C PRO A 115 12.08 30.33 -12.38
N ASP A 116 11.51 29.29 -13.01
CA ASP A 116 11.28 29.24 -14.46
C ASP A 116 10.25 30.27 -14.97
N ILE A 117 9.55 30.97 -14.07
CA ILE A 117 8.66 32.12 -14.36
C ILE A 117 9.02 33.38 -13.54
N ASP A 118 10.13 33.37 -12.79
CA ASP A 118 10.53 34.46 -11.89
C ASP A 118 9.41 34.85 -10.89
N PHE A 119 8.90 33.83 -10.20
CA PHE A 119 7.92 33.93 -9.12
C PHE A 119 8.52 33.46 -7.79
N ASP A 120 8.64 34.36 -6.81
CA ASP A 120 8.78 34.02 -5.40
C ASP A 120 7.74 34.81 -4.59
N HIS A 121 7.10 34.14 -3.63
CA HIS A 121 6.20 34.79 -2.68
C HIS A 121 6.08 33.97 -1.39
N THR A 122 5.89 34.66 -0.25
CA THR A 122 5.84 34.05 1.09
C THR A 122 4.73 34.65 1.95
N TRP A 123 3.83 33.81 2.45
CA TRP A 123 2.81 34.20 3.43
C TRP A 123 3.22 33.78 4.85
N ASN A 124 2.78 34.55 5.85
CA ASN A 124 2.70 34.07 7.23
C ASN A 124 1.48 33.15 7.37
N ILE A 125 1.67 31.96 7.97
CA ILE A 125 0.60 30.98 8.15
C ILE A 125 -0.46 31.49 9.13
N ASP A 126 -0.07 32.28 10.14
CA ASP A 126 -1.00 32.74 11.17
C ASP A 126 -2.01 33.79 10.68
N ASP A 127 -1.66 34.56 9.65
CA ASP A 127 -2.47 35.68 9.15
C ASP A 127 -3.51 35.25 8.09
N LEU A 128 -3.48 33.99 7.63
CA LEU A 128 -4.38 33.46 6.59
C LEU A 128 -5.82 33.25 7.12
N PRO A 129 -6.86 33.19 6.24
CA PRO A 129 -8.27 33.27 6.63
C PRO A 129 -8.85 31.94 7.14
N TRP A 130 -8.17 31.31 8.10
CA TRP A 130 -8.49 29.98 8.64
C TRP A 130 -9.92 29.87 9.18
N GLU A 131 -10.44 30.91 9.83
CA GLU A 131 -11.77 30.87 10.45
C GLU A 131 -12.86 30.50 9.44
N LEU A 132 -12.83 31.07 8.23
CA LEU A 132 -13.82 30.82 7.19
C LEU A 132 -13.70 29.41 6.60
N PHE A 133 -12.47 28.95 6.34
CA PHE A 133 -12.19 27.61 5.80
C PHE A 133 -12.47 26.49 6.80
N GLN A 134 -12.44 26.76 8.11
CA GLN A 134 -12.71 25.77 9.15
C GLN A 134 -14.17 25.75 9.64
N GLN A 135 -15.05 26.64 9.14
CA GLN A 135 -16.49 26.59 9.41
C GLN A 135 -17.09 25.24 8.97
N PRO A 136 -17.93 24.57 9.80
CA PRO A 136 -18.45 23.23 9.49
C PRO A 136 -19.07 22.98 8.10
N PRO A 137 -19.87 23.90 7.49
CA PRO A 137 -20.39 23.68 6.14
C PRO A 137 -19.36 23.89 5.02
N LYS A 138 -18.32 24.69 5.28
CA LYS A 138 -17.29 25.07 4.29
C LYS A 138 -16.11 24.11 4.31
N LYS A 139 -15.73 23.64 5.49
CA LYS A 139 -14.60 22.74 5.75
C LYS A 139 -14.63 21.49 4.86
N LYS A 140 -13.55 21.29 4.11
CA LYS A 140 -13.34 20.09 3.30
C LYS A 140 -12.42 19.11 4.06
N TYR A 141 -12.39 17.87 3.60
CA TYR A 141 -11.51 16.81 4.10
C TYR A 141 -10.81 16.15 2.90
N TYR A 142 -9.69 15.47 3.11
CA TYR A 142 -8.91 14.85 2.02
C TYR A 142 -9.72 13.88 1.13
N TYR A 143 -10.81 13.30 1.66
CA TYR A 143 -11.73 12.41 0.96
C TYR A 143 -12.96 13.10 0.33
N SER A 144 -13.18 14.40 0.59
CA SER A 144 -14.29 15.16 0.03
C SER A 144 -14.22 15.20 -1.51
N LEU A 145 -15.34 14.97 -2.17
CA LEU A 145 -15.48 15.26 -3.59
C LEU A 145 -15.85 16.75 -3.74
N VAL A 146 -15.00 17.51 -4.42
CA VAL A 146 -15.20 18.95 -4.69
C VAL A 146 -15.42 19.11 -6.18
N THR A 147 -16.64 19.46 -6.58
CA THR A 147 -17.07 19.60 -7.99
C THR A 147 -17.16 21.04 -8.46
N GLU A 148 -17.10 22.00 -7.54
CA GLU A 148 -17.13 23.45 -7.76
C GLU A 148 -16.36 24.15 -6.64
N LEU A 149 -15.99 25.41 -6.86
CA LEU A 149 -15.33 26.23 -5.85
C LEU A 149 -16.35 27.07 -5.08
N ASP A 150 -16.18 27.17 -3.76
CA ASP A 150 -17.02 27.98 -2.90
C ASP A 150 -16.71 29.48 -3.13
N PRO A 151 -17.68 30.31 -3.57
CA PRO A 151 -17.40 31.71 -3.91
C PRO A 151 -16.95 32.57 -2.72
N GLU A 152 -17.38 32.26 -1.49
CA GLU A 152 -16.89 32.97 -0.29
C GLU A 152 -15.45 32.58 0.02
N LEU A 153 -15.09 31.29 -0.11
CA LEU A 153 -13.71 30.85 0.06
C LEU A 153 -12.78 31.43 -1.01
N VAL A 154 -13.22 31.50 -2.27
CA VAL A 154 -12.46 32.15 -3.36
C VAL A 154 -12.30 33.65 -3.11
N ALA A 155 -13.35 34.33 -2.63
CA ALA A 155 -13.29 35.75 -2.27
C ALA A 155 -12.33 36.02 -1.09
N ALA A 156 -12.35 35.16 -0.06
CA ALA A 156 -11.47 35.29 1.11
C ALA A 156 -9.98 35.10 0.81
N VAL A 157 -9.63 34.42 -0.30
CA VAL A 157 -8.23 34.30 -0.75
C VAL A 157 -7.74 35.57 -1.45
N GLN A 158 -8.61 36.38 -2.09
CA GLN A 158 -8.20 37.52 -2.92
C GLN A 158 -7.31 38.57 -2.22
N PRO A 159 -7.54 38.96 -0.95
CA PRO A 159 -6.67 39.94 -0.26
C PRO A 159 -5.21 39.49 -0.19
N TYR A 160 -4.98 38.19 -0.04
CA TYR A 160 -3.65 37.55 0.05
C TYR A 160 -2.98 37.34 -1.32
N LEU A 161 -3.60 37.83 -2.40
CA LEU A 161 -3.05 37.87 -3.75
C LEU A 161 -2.73 39.30 -4.21
N ALA A 162 -3.05 40.33 -3.42
CA ALA A 162 -2.95 41.73 -3.84
C ALA A 162 -1.50 42.21 -4.01
N ASP A 163 -0.57 41.69 -3.20
CA ASP A 163 0.86 42.00 -3.19
C ASP A 163 1.71 41.05 -4.06
N VAL A 164 1.16 39.89 -4.43
CA VAL A 164 1.78 38.89 -5.31
C VAL A 164 2.26 39.54 -6.61
N SER A 165 3.58 39.61 -6.77
CA SER A 165 4.25 40.08 -7.99
C SER A 165 3.82 41.48 -8.47
N LEU A 166 3.56 42.41 -7.54
CA LEU A 166 3.18 43.81 -7.84
C LEU A 166 4.06 44.51 -8.88
N HIS A 167 5.36 44.19 -8.90
CA HIS A 167 6.37 44.78 -9.79
C HIS A 167 6.45 44.13 -11.19
N LYS A 168 5.68 43.07 -11.46
CA LYS A 168 5.64 42.40 -12.78
C LYS A 168 4.52 42.98 -13.68
N PRO A 169 4.64 42.90 -15.01
CA PRO A 169 3.57 43.20 -15.96
C PRO A 169 2.27 42.45 -15.63
N ALA A 170 1.11 43.05 -15.94
CA ALA A 170 -0.20 42.54 -15.53
C ALA A 170 -0.50 41.10 -15.99
N GLU A 171 0.00 40.69 -17.16
CA GLU A 171 -0.18 39.33 -17.70
C GLU A 171 0.61 38.28 -16.90
N ILE A 172 1.88 38.57 -16.60
CA ILE A 172 2.73 37.75 -15.73
C ILE A 172 2.17 37.71 -14.31
N ARG A 173 1.78 38.88 -13.77
CA ARG A 173 1.16 38.98 -12.44
C ARG A 173 -0.11 38.14 -12.33
N LYS A 174 -0.95 38.08 -13.37
CA LYS A 174 -2.13 37.21 -13.42
C LYS A 174 -1.77 35.72 -13.34
N ILE A 175 -0.71 35.27 -14.03
CA ILE A 175 -0.24 33.87 -13.95
C ILE A 175 0.23 33.55 -12.52
N HIS A 176 0.94 34.48 -11.88
CA HIS A 176 1.47 34.32 -10.52
C HIS A 176 0.33 34.33 -9.49
N GLN A 177 -0.62 35.26 -9.61
CA GLN A 177 -1.83 35.35 -8.78
C GLN A 177 -2.73 34.12 -8.92
N ASN A 178 -2.91 33.57 -10.13
CA ASN A 178 -3.66 32.33 -10.34
C ASN A 178 -2.98 31.15 -9.62
N SER A 179 -1.66 30.98 -9.78
CA SER A 179 -0.91 29.88 -9.17
C SER A 179 -0.86 29.99 -7.65
N ALA A 180 -0.68 31.21 -7.12
CA ALA A 180 -0.76 31.53 -5.70
C ALA A 180 -2.16 31.26 -5.12
N GLY A 181 -3.21 31.67 -5.82
CA GLY A 181 -4.60 31.48 -5.40
C GLY A 181 -5.03 30.01 -5.37
N SER A 182 -4.69 29.24 -6.42
CA SER A 182 -4.91 27.80 -6.45
C SER A 182 -4.18 27.08 -5.30
N PHE A 183 -2.95 27.48 -5.01
CA PHE A 183 -2.19 26.96 -3.88
C PHE A 183 -2.85 27.31 -2.54
N LEU A 184 -3.14 28.59 -2.28
CA LEU A 184 -3.76 29.04 -1.03
C LEU A 184 -5.13 28.38 -0.80
N TYR A 185 -6.00 28.35 -1.81
CA TYR A 185 -7.31 27.71 -1.70
C TYR A 185 -7.19 26.23 -1.31
N MET A 186 -6.26 25.49 -1.94
CA MET A 186 -6.02 24.08 -1.63
C MET A 186 -5.36 23.89 -0.25
N PHE A 187 -4.36 24.72 0.08
CA PHE A 187 -3.66 24.72 1.37
C PHE A 187 -4.59 24.99 2.55
N LEU A 188 -5.52 25.93 2.41
CA LEU A 188 -6.52 26.28 3.42
C LEU A 188 -7.65 25.24 3.50
N SER A 189 -8.01 24.60 2.39
CA SER A 189 -9.03 23.54 2.32
C SER A 189 -8.56 22.19 2.89
N LEU A 190 -7.27 21.87 2.78
CA LEU A 190 -6.67 20.62 3.27
C LEU A 190 -5.98 20.78 4.63
N GLY A 191 -5.44 21.96 4.91
CA GLY A 191 -4.57 22.22 6.06
C GLY A 191 -5.28 22.65 7.33
N SER A 192 -4.48 23.20 8.25
CA SER A 192 -4.90 23.80 9.51
C SER A 192 -3.89 24.87 9.91
N GLN A 193 -4.25 25.82 10.78
CA GLN A 193 -3.30 26.82 11.29
C GLN A 193 -2.07 26.18 11.96
N SER A 194 -2.18 24.95 12.48
CA SER A 194 -1.06 24.15 13.01
C SER A 194 -0.09 23.56 11.97
N PHE A 195 -0.28 23.80 10.66
CA PHE A 195 0.57 23.26 9.60
C PHE A 195 2.05 23.72 9.73
N PRO A 196 3.04 22.86 9.45
CA PRO A 196 4.46 23.23 9.54
C PRO A 196 4.87 24.22 8.44
N GLY A 197 5.60 25.27 8.82
CA GLY A 197 6.22 26.20 7.87
C GLY A 197 7.08 25.46 6.85
N SER A 198 6.90 25.77 5.56
CA SER A 198 7.41 24.97 4.44
C SER A 198 7.73 25.85 3.23
N ARG A 199 8.79 25.51 2.49
CA ARG A 199 9.07 26.06 1.16
C ARG A 199 8.79 25.00 0.08
N TYR A 200 8.12 25.42 -0.98
CA TYR A 200 7.75 24.64 -2.14
C TYR A 200 8.44 25.23 -3.37
N THR A 201 9.53 24.59 -3.81
CA THR A 201 10.36 25.08 -4.92
C THR A 201 10.08 24.24 -6.16
N LEU A 202 9.65 24.87 -7.27
CA LEU A 202 9.26 24.15 -8.49
C LEU A 202 10.18 24.48 -9.67
N ARG A 203 10.62 23.44 -10.39
CA ARG A 203 11.29 23.53 -11.69
C ARG A 203 10.56 22.62 -12.69
N SER A 204 10.57 22.92 -13.99
CA SER A 204 9.91 22.10 -15.00
C SER A 204 10.71 21.94 -16.30
N THR A 205 10.74 20.71 -16.82
CA THR A 205 11.20 20.45 -18.20
C THR A 205 10.08 20.54 -19.24
N ILE A 206 8.86 20.95 -18.82
CA ILE A 206 7.69 21.08 -19.69
C ILE A 206 7.59 22.52 -20.22
N PRO A 207 7.54 22.74 -21.55
CA PRO A 207 7.30 24.06 -22.13
C PRO A 207 6.01 24.72 -21.61
N ILE A 208 6.20 25.88 -20.97
CA ILE A 208 5.12 26.66 -20.37
C ILE A 208 4.26 27.30 -21.48
N GLY A 209 2.94 27.20 -21.36
CA GLY A 209 1.99 27.77 -22.33
C GLY A 209 1.75 26.94 -23.61
N ALA A 210 2.63 25.99 -23.96
CA ALA A 210 2.54 25.20 -25.21
C ALA A 210 1.26 24.33 -25.35
N GLY A 211 0.55 24.08 -24.23
CA GLY A 211 -0.64 23.22 -24.13
C GLY A 211 -0.37 21.84 -23.53
N LEU A 212 0.84 21.60 -23.05
CA LEU A 212 1.34 20.30 -22.55
C LEU A 212 0.90 19.97 -21.11
N GLY A 213 -0.02 20.74 -20.53
CA GLY A 213 -0.60 20.49 -19.20
C GLY A 213 0.24 20.95 -18.02
N SER A 214 1.13 21.95 -18.19
CA SER A 214 2.04 22.40 -17.13
C SER A 214 1.31 22.80 -15.84
N SER A 215 0.18 23.50 -15.91
CA SER A 215 -0.64 23.85 -14.72
C SER A 215 -1.11 22.61 -13.96
N ALA A 216 -1.60 21.59 -14.67
CA ALA A 216 -2.01 20.32 -14.08
C ALA A 216 -0.84 19.54 -13.47
N THR A 217 0.37 19.64 -14.01
CA THR A 217 1.55 19.02 -13.38
C THR A 217 1.91 19.70 -12.06
N ILE A 218 1.77 21.03 -11.97
CA ILE A 218 1.93 21.79 -10.73
C ILE A 218 0.83 21.40 -9.74
N ALA A 219 -0.42 21.31 -10.20
CA ALA A 219 -1.57 20.86 -9.43
C ALA A 219 -1.31 19.50 -8.77
N VAL A 220 -0.90 18.49 -9.56
CA VAL A 220 -0.58 17.14 -9.10
C VAL A 220 0.58 17.12 -8.10
N CYS A 221 1.66 17.84 -8.38
CA CYS A 221 2.79 17.95 -7.46
C CYS A 221 2.40 18.56 -6.12
N MET A 222 1.64 19.67 -6.13
CA MET A 222 1.17 20.36 -4.93
C MET A 222 0.17 19.51 -4.13
N SER A 223 -0.78 18.86 -4.80
CA SER A 223 -1.74 17.97 -4.15
C SER A 223 -1.05 16.80 -3.45
N ALA A 224 -0.13 16.11 -4.13
CA ALA A 224 0.63 15.03 -3.53
C ALA A 224 1.51 15.50 -2.36
N ALA A 225 2.18 16.65 -2.49
CA ALA A 225 2.98 17.23 -1.41
C ALA A 225 2.17 17.52 -0.14
N LEU A 226 1.04 18.23 -0.28
CA LEU A 226 0.18 18.55 0.87
C LEU A 226 -0.43 17.29 1.51
N LEU A 227 -0.92 16.36 0.69
CA LEU A 227 -1.54 15.12 1.19
C LEU A 227 -0.53 14.19 1.88
N LEU A 228 0.76 14.20 1.47
CA LEU A 228 1.88 13.55 2.17
C LEU A 228 2.21 14.24 3.50
N GLN A 229 2.32 15.57 3.53
CA GLN A 229 2.60 16.33 4.76
C GLN A 229 1.49 16.14 5.82
N LEU A 230 0.24 15.98 5.38
CA LEU A 230 -0.92 15.61 6.21
C LEU A 230 -0.98 14.12 6.58
N ARG A 231 -0.06 13.28 6.09
CA ARG A 231 -0.01 11.82 6.30
C ARG A 231 -1.26 11.08 5.83
N THR A 232 -1.96 11.63 4.85
CA THR A 232 -3.15 11.03 4.20
C THR A 232 -2.80 10.14 3.00
N LEU A 233 -1.55 10.24 2.56
CA LEU A 233 -0.85 9.34 1.64
C LEU A 233 0.27 8.64 2.41
N SER A 234 0.58 7.40 2.02
CA SER A 234 1.82 6.74 2.43
C SER A 234 2.94 7.14 1.46
N GLY A 235 4.20 7.17 1.93
CA GLY A 235 5.33 7.28 1.00
C GLY A 235 5.41 6.05 0.10
N PRO A 236 5.82 6.17 -1.17
CA PRO A 236 5.87 5.03 -2.08
C PRO A 236 6.83 3.97 -1.55
N HIS A 237 6.34 2.74 -1.41
CA HIS A 237 7.11 1.60 -0.92
C HIS A 237 7.08 0.46 -1.95
N PRO A 238 8.16 -0.34 -2.14
CA PRO A 238 8.21 -1.42 -3.15
C PRO A 238 7.09 -2.47 -3.06
N ASP A 239 6.46 -2.59 -1.88
CA ASP A 239 5.37 -3.50 -1.53
C ASP A 239 3.96 -2.89 -1.60
N GLN A 240 3.82 -1.62 -1.97
CA GLN A 240 2.51 -0.96 -1.97
C GLN A 240 1.50 -1.71 -2.88
N PRO A 241 0.34 -2.13 -2.35
CA PRO A 241 -0.68 -2.82 -3.16
C PRO A 241 -1.12 -1.96 -4.35
N PRO A 242 -1.32 -2.53 -5.55
CA PRO A 242 -1.71 -1.76 -6.74
C PRO A 242 -2.99 -0.93 -6.53
N ASP A 243 -3.95 -1.44 -5.76
CA ASP A 243 -5.21 -0.75 -5.48
C ASP A 243 -5.09 0.32 -4.39
N GLU A 244 -4.11 0.21 -3.47
CA GLU A 244 -3.73 1.32 -2.58
C GLU A 244 -3.08 2.45 -3.39
N ALA A 245 -2.12 2.11 -4.27
CA ALA A 245 -1.47 3.08 -5.15
C ALA A 245 -2.48 3.79 -6.06
N ARG A 246 -3.44 3.05 -6.64
CA ARG A 246 -4.57 3.62 -7.42
C ARG A 246 -5.42 4.57 -6.59
N LEU A 247 -5.82 4.19 -5.37
CA LEU A 247 -6.61 5.04 -4.48
C LEU A 247 -5.85 6.32 -4.08
N GLN A 248 -4.52 6.25 -3.95
CA GLN A 248 -3.68 7.41 -3.67
C GLN A 248 -3.53 8.33 -4.88
N ILE A 249 -3.30 7.77 -6.08
CA ILE A 249 -3.34 8.50 -7.36
C ILE A 249 -4.71 9.18 -7.54
N GLU A 250 -5.81 8.51 -7.17
CA GLU A 250 -7.16 9.08 -7.24
C GLU A 250 -7.34 10.27 -6.27
N ARG A 251 -6.85 10.18 -5.02
CA ARG A 251 -6.86 11.30 -4.06
C ARG A 251 -6.07 12.50 -4.58
N ILE A 252 -4.89 12.25 -5.15
CA ILE A 252 -4.04 13.28 -5.77
C ILE A 252 -4.79 13.94 -6.94
N ASN A 253 -5.39 13.13 -7.82
CA ASN A 253 -6.16 13.60 -8.98
C ASN A 253 -7.36 14.48 -8.57
N ARG A 254 -8.15 14.05 -7.59
CA ARG A 254 -9.30 14.80 -7.05
C ARG A 254 -8.90 16.19 -6.56
N TRP A 255 -7.76 16.32 -5.87
CA TRP A 255 -7.28 17.62 -5.40
C TRP A 255 -6.57 18.45 -6.48
N ALA A 256 -5.91 17.80 -7.44
CA ALA A 256 -5.35 18.48 -8.60
C ALA A 256 -6.45 19.10 -9.48
N LEU A 257 -7.63 18.47 -9.55
CA LEU A 257 -8.82 19.05 -10.19
C LEU A 257 -9.28 20.34 -9.49
N VAL A 258 -9.21 20.43 -8.16
CA VAL A 258 -9.57 21.65 -7.40
C VAL A 258 -8.60 22.79 -7.72
N TYR A 259 -7.31 22.50 -7.79
CA TYR A 259 -6.28 23.47 -8.17
C TYR A 259 -6.46 23.97 -9.62
N GLU A 260 -6.78 23.07 -10.56
CA GLU A 260 -7.10 23.40 -11.96
C GLU A 260 -8.42 24.17 -12.11
N MET A 261 -9.45 23.90 -11.29
CA MET A 261 -10.70 24.67 -11.26
C MET A 261 -10.45 26.14 -10.93
N PHE A 262 -9.48 26.45 -10.07
CA PHE A 262 -9.17 27.83 -9.71
C PHE A 262 -8.42 28.58 -10.84
N ILE A 263 -7.67 27.87 -11.70
CA ILE A 263 -6.98 28.47 -12.86
C ILE A 263 -7.92 28.61 -14.07
N HIS A 264 -8.70 27.58 -14.39
CA HIS A 264 -9.44 27.45 -15.65
C HIS A 264 -10.97 27.52 -15.51
N GLY A 265 -11.50 27.58 -14.29
CA GLY A 265 -12.93 27.54 -13.99
C GLY A 265 -13.57 26.16 -14.17
N ASN A 266 -13.60 25.67 -15.40
CA ASN A 266 -14.26 24.41 -15.79
C ASN A 266 -13.30 23.48 -16.57
N PRO A 267 -12.25 22.94 -15.92
CA PRO A 267 -11.31 22.00 -16.54
C PRO A 267 -11.99 20.68 -16.92
N SER A 268 -11.47 20.01 -17.94
CA SER A 268 -12.02 18.74 -18.44
C SER A 268 -11.73 17.52 -17.57
N GLY A 269 -10.80 17.63 -16.61
CA GLY A 269 -10.27 16.51 -15.84
C GLY A 269 -9.18 15.68 -16.56
N VAL A 270 -8.93 15.90 -17.86
CA VAL A 270 -7.93 15.15 -18.64
C VAL A 270 -6.52 15.42 -18.13
N ASP A 271 -6.13 16.70 -18.11
CA ASP A 271 -4.76 17.13 -17.87
C ASP A 271 -4.24 16.64 -16.52
N ASN A 272 -5.02 16.84 -15.45
CA ASN A 272 -4.71 16.35 -14.10
C ASN A 272 -4.83 14.83 -13.96
N THR A 273 -5.71 14.15 -14.69
CA THR A 273 -5.75 12.68 -14.66
C THR A 273 -4.50 12.06 -15.30
N VAL A 274 -4.09 12.53 -16.48
CA VAL A 274 -2.88 12.02 -17.16
C VAL A 274 -1.63 12.36 -16.35
N ALA A 275 -1.52 13.57 -15.78
CA ALA A 275 -0.41 13.94 -14.90
C ALA A 275 -0.39 13.13 -13.58
N SER A 276 -1.55 12.76 -13.02
CA SER A 276 -1.60 11.91 -11.81
C SER A 276 -1.23 10.46 -12.12
N GLN A 277 -1.85 9.90 -13.17
CA GLN A 277 -1.84 8.47 -13.46
C GLN A 277 -0.62 8.01 -14.28
N GLY A 278 -0.19 8.84 -15.24
CA GLY A 278 0.74 8.41 -16.28
C GLY A 278 0.11 7.47 -17.30
N LYS A 279 0.97 6.84 -18.10
CA LYS A 279 0.61 6.00 -19.24
C LYS A 279 -0.33 6.74 -20.19
N ALA A 280 -1.54 6.26 -20.41
CA ALA A 280 -2.55 6.98 -21.19
C ALA A 280 -3.97 6.82 -20.60
N VAL A 281 -4.88 7.65 -21.08
CA VAL A 281 -6.33 7.53 -20.84
C VAL A 281 -7.08 7.64 -22.16
N LEU A 282 -8.15 6.86 -22.28
CA LEU A 282 -9.21 7.09 -23.25
C LEU A 282 -10.28 7.97 -22.58
N PHE A 283 -10.57 9.13 -23.15
CA PHE A 283 -11.51 10.11 -22.62
C PHE A 283 -12.66 10.34 -23.61
N GLN A 284 -13.89 10.46 -23.12
CA GLN A 284 -15.06 10.81 -23.92
C GLN A 284 -16.06 11.64 -23.12
N ARG A 285 -16.61 12.70 -23.73
CA ARG A 285 -17.67 13.55 -23.11
C ARG A 285 -18.87 13.69 -24.04
N THR A 286 -19.76 12.71 -24.01
CA THR A 286 -21.02 12.69 -24.79
C THR A 286 -22.08 13.68 -24.27
N ASP A 287 -22.05 13.99 -22.97
CA ASP A 287 -22.99 14.86 -22.29
C ASP A 287 -22.21 15.86 -21.42
N TYR A 288 -22.49 17.16 -21.55
CA TYR A 288 -21.80 18.19 -20.78
C TYR A 288 -22.39 18.38 -19.37
N SER A 289 -23.62 17.92 -19.12
CA SER A 289 -24.27 17.91 -17.79
C SER A 289 -23.80 16.77 -16.88
N LYS A 290 -23.08 15.79 -17.43
CA LYS A 290 -22.55 14.63 -16.70
C LYS A 290 -21.01 14.70 -16.60
N PRO A 291 -20.40 14.02 -15.62
CA PRO A 291 -18.95 13.78 -15.62
C PRO A 291 -18.52 13.07 -16.91
N PRO A 292 -17.34 13.39 -17.46
CA PRO A 292 -16.81 12.68 -18.64
C PRO A 292 -16.43 11.24 -18.29
N MET A 293 -16.51 10.35 -19.28
CA MET A 293 -15.99 8.99 -19.16
C MET A 293 -14.47 9.03 -19.34
N VAL A 294 -13.73 8.47 -18.38
CA VAL A 294 -12.27 8.37 -18.41
C VAL A 294 -11.87 6.93 -18.11
N THR A 295 -11.27 6.26 -19.09
CA THR A 295 -10.85 4.86 -19.02
C THR A 295 -9.32 4.79 -19.04
N PRO A 296 -8.67 4.40 -17.92
CA PRO A 296 -7.23 4.21 -17.85
C PRO A 296 -6.71 3.15 -18.83
N LEU A 297 -5.62 3.48 -19.53
CA LEU A 297 -4.85 2.55 -20.36
C LEU A 297 -3.56 2.19 -19.62
N TRP A 298 -3.67 1.43 -18.53
CA TRP A 298 -2.56 1.07 -17.63
C TRP A 298 -1.40 0.34 -18.31
N ASP A 299 -1.68 -0.42 -19.37
CA ASP A 299 -0.68 -1.15 -20.16
C ASP A 299 -0.24 -0.39 -21.43
N PHE A 300 -0.57 0.90 -21.56
CA PHE A 300 -0.11 1.71 -22.69
C PHE A 300 1.43 1.75 -22.72
N PRO A 301 2.06 1.45 -23.87
CA PRO A 301 3.50 1.28 -23.98
C PRO A 301 4.27 2.60 -23.89
N GLU A 302 5.55 2.50 -23.55
CA GLU A 302 6.50 3.59 -23.68
C GLU A 302 7.01 3.65 -25.13
N LEU A 303 6.77 4.77 -25.81
CA LEU A 303 7.07 4.98 -27.23
C LEU A 303 8.03 6.17 -27.42
N PRO A 304 9.04 6.07 -28.31
CA PRO A 304 9.98 7.15 -28.55
C PRO A 304 9.30 8.28 -29.34
N LEU A 305 9.37 9.50 -28.82
CA LEU A 305 8.61 10.64 -29.34
C LEU A 305 9.49 11.88 -29.46
N LEU A 306 9.57 12.45 -30.66
CA LEU A 306 10.05 13.81 -30.84
C LEU A 306 8.88 14.77 -30.71
N LEU A 307 8.98 15.72 -29.78
CA LEU A 307 8.06 16.82 -29.60
C LEU A 307 8.70 18.09 -30.17
N VAL A 308 7.97 18.82 -31.02
CA VAL A 308 8.46 20.06 -31.63
C VAL A 308 7.46 21.17 -31.38
N ASP A 309 7.87 22.23 -30.67
CA ASP A 309 7.11 23.48 -30.61
C ASP A 309 7.44 24.35 -31.82
N THR A 310 6.41 24.78 -32.55
CA THR A 310 6.53 25.71 -33.68
C THR A 310 6.85 27.14 -33.27
N ARG A 311 6.78 27.44 -31.95
CA ARG A 311 6.80 28.79 -31.35
C ARG A 311 5.76 29.74 -31.95
N THR A 312 4.72 29.19 -32.59
CA THR A 312 3.63 29.95 -33.19
C THR A 312 2.54 30.16 -32.14
N PRO A 313 2.19 31.42 -31.76
CA PRO A 313 1.08 31.70 -30.86
C PRO A 313 -0.24 31.18 -31.44
N LYS A 314 -1.06 30.55 -30.59
CA LYS A 314 -2.36 29.95 -30.96
C LYS A 314 -3.43 30.32 -29.93
N SER A 315 -4.70 30.32 -30.35
CA SER A 315 -5.85 30.44 -29.45
C SER A 315 -6.71 29.20 -29.53
N THR A 316 -6.69 28.37 -28.48
CA THR A 316 -7.52 27.18 -28.36
C THR A 316 -9.01 27.49 -28.55
N ALA A 317 -9.48 28.60 -27.97
CA ALA A 317 -10.86 29.05 -28.13
C ALA A 317 -11.20 29.44 -29.58
N HIS A 318 -10.24 30.02 -30.33
CA HIS A 318 -10.45 30.34 -31.75
C HIS A 318 -10.60 29.08 -32.59
N GLU A 319 -9.68 28.12 -32.47
CA GLU A 319 -9.70 26.90 -33.28
C GLU A 319 -10.92 26.02 -32.95
N VAL A 320 -11.31 25.90 -31.67
CA VAL A 320 -12.55 25.19 -31.29
C VAL A 320 -13.79 25.89 -31.87
N ALA A 321 -13.88 27.23 -31.79
CA ALA A 321 -14.99 27.97 -32.39
C ALA A 321 -15.00 27.95 -33.93
N LYS A 322 -13.84 27.75 -34.56
CA LYS A 322 -13.68 27.57 -36.01
C LYS A 322 -14.21 26.20 -36.46
N VAL A 323 -13.85 25.11 -35.77
CA VAL A 323 -14.43 23.78 -36.04
C VAL A 323 -15.94 23.75 -35.76
N GLY A 324 -16.40 24.39 -34.67
CA GLY A 324 -17.83 24.54 -34.38
C GLY A 324 -18.59 25.20 -35.54
N ARG A 325 -18.18 26.38 -35.98
CA ARG A 325 -18.81 27.09 -37.12
C ARG A 325 -18.73 26.30 -38.43
N LEU A 326 -17.64 25.57 -38.68
CA LEU A 326 -17.51 24.69 -39.85
C LEU A 326 -18.51 23.53 -39.78
N LYS A 327 -18.72 22.96 -38.59
CA LYS A 327 -19.72 21.92 -38.33
C LYS A 327 -21.14 22.44 -38.52
N ASP A 328 -21.44 23.64 -38.03
CA ASP A 328 -22.77 24.25 -38.16
C ASP A 328 -23.10 24.57 -39.63
N ALA A 329 -22.11 25.01 -40.41
CA ALA A 329 -22.27 25.26 -41.85
C ALA A 329 -22.37 23.96 -42.68
N HIS A 330 -21.63 22.91 -42.33
CA HIS A 330 -21.50 21.68 -43.12
C HIS A 330 -21.67 20.39 -42.28
N PRO A 331 -22.82 20.22 -41.59
CA PRO A 331 -22.95 19.24 -40.49
C PRO A 331 -22.78 17.78 -40.90
N LYS A 332 -23.19 17.41 -42.13
CA LYS A 332 -22.98 16.04 -42.64
C LYS A 332 -21.50 15.76 -42.93
N LEU A 333 -20.83 16.68 -43.64
CA LEU A 333 -19.42 16.53 -44.03
C LEU A 333 -18.50 16.53 -42.80
N VAL A 334 -18.65 17.53 -41.93
CA VAL A 334 -17.84 17.63 -40.71
C VAL A 334 -18.20 16.52 -39.72
N GLY A 335 -19.47 16.12 -39.64
CA GLY A 335 -19.89 14.93 -38.91
C GLY A 335 -19.10 13.69 -39.32
N SER A 336 -19.04 13.39 -40.62
CA SER A 336 -18.26 12.25 -41.14
C SER A 336 -16.75 12.36 -40.90
N ILE A 337 -16.17 13.57 -40.89
CA ILE A 337 -14.75 13.76 -40.52
C ILE A 337 -14.54 13.47 -39.03
N LEU A 338 -15.44 13.93 -38.16
CA LEU A 338 -15.39 13.66 -36.71
C LEU A 338 -15.63 12.17 -36.41
N ASP A 339 -16.53 11.51 -37.13
CA ASP A 339 -16.74 10.05 -37.09
C ASP A 339 -15.51 9.25 -37.58
N ALA A 340 -14.73 9.80 -38.52
CA ALA A 340 -13.47 9.19 -38.95
C ALA A 340 -12.38 9.32 -37.88
N ILE A 341 -12.26 10.47 -37.22
CA ILE A 341 -11.30 10.66 -36.11
C ILE A 341 -11.65 9.75 -34.92
N ASP A 342 -12.94 9.58 -34.62
CA ASP A 342 -13.45 8.63 -33.61
C ASP A 342 -12.97 7.19 -33.92
N LYS A 343 -13.23 6.70 -35.13
CA LYS A 343 -12.78 5.37 -35.59
C LYS A 343 -11.26 5.20 -35.60
N VAL A 344 -10.50 6.23 -35.95
CA VAL A 344 -9.02 6.21 -35.89
C VAL A 344 -8.53 6.12 -34.45
N THR A 345 -9.23 6.79 -33.51
CA THR A 345 -8.95 6.73 -32.07
C THR A 345 -9.21 5.32 -31.52
N ASP A 346 -10.35 4.71 -31.87
CA ASP A 346 -10.68 3.34 -31.49
C ASP A 346 -9.69 2.33 -32.09
N SER A 347 -9.37 2.45 -33.39
CA SER A 347 -8.39 1.59 -34.07
C SER A 347 -7.03 1.62 -33.38
N ALA A 348 -6.55 2.81 -32.99
CA ALA A 348 -5.31 2.95 -32.25
C ALA A 348 -5.39 2.33 -30.84
N ALA A 349 -6.54 2.48 -30.16
CA ALA A 349 -6.80 1.85 -28.87
C ALA A 349 -6.91 0.32 -28.95
N GLU A 350 -7.23 -0.26 -30.11
CA GLU A 350 -7.23 -1.70 -30.35
C GLU A 350 -5.83 -2.23 -30.70
N VAL A 351 -5.14 -1.62 -31.68
CA VAL A 351 -3.77 -1.99 -32.10
C VAL A 351 -2.81 -2.04 -30.90
N ILE A 352 -2.82 -1.00 -30.06
CA ILE A 352 -1.93 -0.89 -28.89
C ILE A 352 -2.24 -1.95 -27.80
N LYS A 353 -3.42 -2.57 -27.81
CA LYS A 353 -3.81 -3.65 -26.88
C LYS A 353 -3.56 -5.06 -27.44
N GLN A 354 -3.11 -5.20 -28.69
CA GLN A 354 -2.92 -6.53 -29.29
C GLN A 354 -1.73 -7.26 -28.62
N PRO A 355 -1.86 -8.57 -28.30
CA PRO A 355 -0.83 -9.33 -27.58
C PRO A 355 0.46 -9.60 -28.37
N GLY A 356 0.59 -9.06 -29.59
CA GLY A 356 1.79 -9.10 -30.42
C GLY A 356 2.42 -7.73 -30.69
N PHE A 357 1.89 -6.64 -30.15
CA PHE A 357 2.45 -5.29 -30.35
C PHE A 357 3.80 -5.14 -29.63
N ASP A 358 4.89 -4.91 -30.37
CA ASP A 358 6.20 -4.57 -29.81
C ASP A 358 6.64 -3.15 -30.19
N THR A 359 6.92 -2.36 -29.16
CA THR A 359 7.58 -1.04 -29.21
C THR A 359 8.87 -0.95 -30.03
N LYS A 360 9.53 -2.08 -30.31
CA LYS A 360 10.81 -2.17 -31.03
C LYS A 360 10.67 -2.65 -32.47
N ASP A 361 9.49 -3.13 -32.84
CA ASP A 361 9.19 -3.61 -34.18
C ASP A 361 8.66 -2.45 -35.04
N GLU A 362 9.23 -2.26 -36.24
CA GLU A 362 8.77 -1.20 -37.13
C GLU A 362 7.35 -1.47 -37.63
N GLU A 363 6.94 -2.72 -37.80
CA GLU A 363 5.60 -3.06 -38.29
C GLU A 363 4.51 -2.71 -37.26
N SER A 364 4.74 -3.06 -35.99
CA SER A 364 3.90 -2.67 -34.85
C SER A 364 3.79 -1.14 -34.72
N LEU A 365 4.92 -0.41 -34.78
CA LEU A 365 4.89 1.06 -34.72
C LEU A 365 4.24 1.68 -35.97
N ARG A 366 4.42 1.07 -37.15
CA ARG A 366 3.86 1.55 -38.42
C ARG A 366 2.34 1.61 -38.40
N GLN A 367 1.67 0.60 -37.82
CA GLN A 367 0.21 0.61 -37.69
C GLN A 367 -0.29 1.82 -36.87
N VAL A 368 0.44 2.21 -35.82
CA VAL A 368 0.11 3.41 -35.02
C VAL A 368 0.50 4.69 -35.78
N GLY A 369 1.66 4.73 -36.43
CA GLY A 369 2.13 5.89 -37.18
C GLY A 369 1.29 6.24 -38.42
N GLU A 370 0.80 5.23 -39.14
CA GLU A 370 -0.16 5.41 -40.24
C GLU A 370 -1.47 6.01 -39.72
N LEU A 371 -1.99 5.54 -38.58
CA LEU A 371 -3.16 6.15 -37.92
C LEU A 371 -2.90 7.58 -37.45
N MET A 372 -1.70 7.92 -36.94
CA MET A 372 -1.32 9.30 -36.61
C MET A 372 -1.38 10.20 -37.86
N THR A 373 -0.87 9.70 -38.98
CA THR A 373 -0.83 10.40 -40.28
C THR A 373 -2.25 10.63 -40.82
N ILE A 374 -3.12 9.62 -40.74
CA ILE A 374 -4.53 9.73 -41.11
C ILE A 374 -5.26 10.75 -40.23
N ASN A 375 -5.10 10.71 -38.91
CA ASN A 375 -5.69 11.71 -38.00
C ASN A 375 -5.21 13.12 -38.36
N HIS A 376 -3.94 13.30 -38.68
CA HIS A 376 -3.43 14.61 -39.09
C HIS A 376 -4.11 15.13 -40.37
N GLY A 377 -4.28 14.30 -41.40
CA GLY A 377 -5.03 14.67 -42.61
C GLY A 377 -6.50 15.04 -42.34
N LEU A 378 -7.15 14.38 -41.37
CA LEU A 378 -8.49 14.73 -40.92
C LEU A 378 -8.51 16.08 -40.16
N LEU A 379 -7.49 16.37 -39.36
CA LEU A 379 -7.33 17.67 -38.66
C LEU A 379 -7.00 18.82 -39.63
N VAL A 380 -6.21 18.56 -40.68
CA VAL A 380 -6.02 19.48 -41.81
C VAL A 380 -7.37 19.75 -42.50
N SER A 381 -8.20 18.71 -42.69
CA SER A 381 -9.54 18.83 -43.29
C SER A 381 -10.55 19.59 -42.42
N LEU A 382 -10.37 19.61 -41.10
CA LEU A 382 -11.09 20.51 -40.18
C LEU A 382 -10.55 21.95 -40.18
N GLY A 383 -9.47 22.22 -40.93
CA GLY A 383 -8.86 23.54 -41.06
C GLY A 383 -8.00 23.99 -39.86
N VAL A 384 -7.65 23.07 -38.95
CA VAL A 384 -6.94 23.41 -37.69
C VAL A 384 -5.43 23.22 -37.74
N SER A 385 -4.85 22.85 -38.88
CA SER A 385 -3.39 22.88 -39.06
C SER A 385 -2.86 24.29 -39.37
N HIS A 386 -1.54 24.43 -39.48
CA HIS A 386 -0.82 25.68 -39.72
C HIS A 386 0.42 25.40 -40.59
N PRO A 387 0.88 26.32 -41.47
CA PRO A 387 2.05 26.06 -42.32
C PRO A 387 3.32 25.63 -41.57
N ARG A 388 3.59 26.16 -40.36
CA ARG A 388 4.71 25.71 -39.52
C ARG A 388 4.51 24.31 -38.90
N LEU A 389 3.28 23.78 -38.82
CA LEU A 389 3.03 22.38 -38.43
C LEU A 389 3.25 21.44 -39.63
N GLU A 390 2.72 21.80 -40.81
CA GLU A 390 2.97 21.04 -42.05
C GLU A 390 4.46 20.99 -42.40
N ARG A 391 5.20 22.08 -42.15
CA ARG A 391 6.65 22.14 -42.37
C ARG A 391 7.43 21.16 -41.49
N VAL A 392 7.09 21.05 -40.19
CA VAL A 392 7.73 20.02 -39.33
C VAL A 392 7.37 18.61 -39.83
N ARG A 393 6.13 18.41 -40.29
CA ARG A 393 5.71 17.14 -40.89
C ARG A 393 6.55 16.81 -42.14
N GLU A 394 6.66 17.76 -43.07
CA GLU A 394 7.46 17.66 -44.30
C GLU A 394 8.93 17.32 -44.02
N LEU A 395 9.58 17.99 -43.05
CA LEU A 395 10.98 17.73 -42.69
C LEU A 395 11.18 16.31 -42.13
N VAL A 396 10.27 15.83 -41.28
CA VAL A 396 10.31 14.46 -40.76
C VAL A 396 10.01 13.42 -41.85
N ASP A 397 9.03 13.70 -42.72
CA ASP A 397 8.65 12.86 -43.85
C ASP A 397 9.83 12.73 -44.84
N HIS A 398 10.54 13.83 -45.12
CA HIS A 398 11.70 13.90 -46.02
C HIS A 398 12.87 13.03 -45.54
N GLU A 399 13.29 13.19 -44.28
CA GLU A 399 14.33 12.32 -43.71
C GLU A 399 13.80 10.90 -43.41
N GLY A 400 12.49 10.67 -43.45
CA GLY A 400 11.85 9.38 -43.19
C GLY A 400 12.03 8.88 -41.75
N ILE A 401 12.05 9.81 -40.78
CA ILE A 401 12.43 9.58 -39.38
C ILE A 401 11.29 8.97 -38.54
N GLY A 402 10.04 9.28 -38.89
CA GLY A 402 8.88 8.94 -38.06
C GLY A 402 7.56 9.36 -38.69
N TRP A 403 6.48 9.31 -37.91
CA TRP A 403 5.15 9.73 -38.32
C TRP A 403 4.69 10.93 -37.48
N THR A 404 4.36 12.04 -38.14
CA THR A 404 4.16 13.35 -37.49
C THR A 404 2.72 13.81 -37.56
N LYS A 405 2.23 14.39 -36.46
CA LYS A 405 0.92 15.08 -36.39
C LYS A 405 0.95 16.26 -35.43
N LEU A 406 0.07 17.23 -35.62
CA LEU A 406 -0.19 18.26 -34.60
C LEU A 406 -0.74 17.65 -33.30
N THR A 407 -0.61 18.35 -32.17
CA THR A 407 -1.26 17.94 -30.90
C THR A 407 -2.01 19.09 -30.21
N GLY A 408 -3.12 18.75 -29.56
CA GLY A 408 -4.04 19.73 -28.98
C GLY A 408 -4.78 20.54 -30.05
N ALA A 409 -5.00 21.83 -29.77
CA ALA A 409 -5.89 22.68 -30.56
C ALA A 409 -5.46 22.95 -32.02
N GLY A 410 -4.19 22.72 -32.39
CA GLY A 410 -3.65 23.16 -33.67
C GLY A 410 -3.49 24.69 -33.75
N GLY A 411 -3.52 25.23 -34.98
CA GLY A 411 -3.30 26.65 -35.29
C GLY A 411 -1.87 27.16 -35.01
N GLY A 412 -0.95 26.29 -34.59
CA GLY A 412 0.34 26.62 -34.01
C GLY A 412 0.67 25.70 -32.83
N GLY A 413 1.54 26.15 -31.91
CA GLY A 413 2.03 25.32 -30.80
C GLY A 413 2.78 24.06 -31.29
N CYS A 414 2.56 22.91 -30.66
CA CYS A 414 3.37 21.71 -30.90
C CYS A 414 2.82 20.70 -31.93
N SER A 415 3.75 20.01 -32.59
CA SER A 415 3.56 18.69 -33.21
C SER A 415 4.27 17.59 -32.41
N ILE A 416 3.79 16.36 -32.58
CA ILE A 416 4.39 15.13 -32.05
C ILE A 416 4.74 14.19 -33.20
N THR A 417 5.88 13.51 -33.06
CA THR A 417 6.42 12.58 -34.05
C THR A 417 6.74 11.26 -33.35
N LEU A 418 6.07 10.18 -33.74
CA LEU A 418 6.44 8.83 -33.35
C LEU A 418 7.68 8.42 -34.13
N LEU A 419 8.80 8.22 -33.44
CA LEU A 419 10.09 7.87 -34.06
C LEU A 419 10.11 6.40 -34.46
N LYS A 420 10.73 6.09 -35.60
CA LYS A 420 10.98 4.71 -36.03
C LYS A 420 12.05 4.02 -35.16
N PRO A 421 12.06 2.68 -35.08
CA PRO A 421 13.17 1.97 -34.46
C PRO A 421 14.47 2.20 -35.24
N GLY A 422 15.58 2.43 -34.55
CA GLY A 422 16.91 2.45 -35.18
C GLY A 422 17.21 3.59 -36.15
N VAL A 423 16.51 4.73 -36.07
CA VAL A 423 16.82 5.93 -36.87
C VAL A 423 18.32 6.31 -36.72
N PRO A 424 19.09 6.42 -37.82
CA PRO A 424 20.48 6.86 -37.77
C PRO A 424 20.63 8.25 -37.16
N ARG A 425 21.60 8.44 -36.26
CA ARG A 425 21.81 9.71 -35.55
C ARG A 425 22.05 10.88 -36.52
N GLU A 426 22.78 10.66 -37.62
CA GLU A 426 22.98 11.65 -38.70
C GLU A 426 21.68 12.22 -39.30
N LYS A 427 20.58 11.44 -39.33
CA LYS A 427 19.27 11.92 -39.79
C LYS A 427 18.64 12.83 -38.75
N LEU A 428 18.72 12.45 -37.47
CA LEU A 428 18.27 13.30 -36.37
C LEU A 428 19.08 14.60 -36.35
N ASP A 429 20.41 14.54 -36.41
CA ASP A 429 21.26 15.74 -36.38
C ASP A 429 20.94 16.73 -37.51
N ARG A 430 20.62 16.26 -38.73
CA ARG A 430 20.17 17.13 -39.84
C ARG A 430 18.78 17.72 -39.62
N LEU A 431 17.81 16.91 -39.16
CA LEU A 431 16.47 17.41 -38.82
C LEU A 431 16.57 18.45 -37.69
N GLU A 432 17.40 18.19 -36.68
CA GLU A 432 17.67 19.08 -35.58
C GLU A 432 18.28 20.41 -36.05
N GLU A 433 19.30 20.38 -36.91
CA GLU A 433 19.90 21.60 -37.47
C GLU A 433 18.86 22.41 -38.26
N GLN A 434 18.03 21.76 -39.09
CA GLN A 434 16.97 22.42 -39.85
C GLN A 434 15.88 23.02 -38.94
N LEU A 435 15.48 22.30 -37.88
CA LEU A 435 14.52 22.79 -36.90
C LEU A 435 15.05 24.01 -36.13
N ASP A 436 16.32 23.98 -35.72
CA ASP A 436 16.94 25.09 -35.02
C ASP A 436 17.15 26.30 -35.95
N GLN A 437 17.54 26.08 -37.22
CA GLN A 437 17.64 27.12 -38.27
C GLN A 437 16.29 27.80 -38.57
N GLU A 438 15.20 27.03 -38.68
CA GLU A 438 13.84 27.57 -38.89
C GLU A 438 13.15 28.03 -37.58
N GLY A 439 13.88 28.11 -36.47
CA GLY A 439 13.44 28.71 -35.21
C GLY A 439 12.40 27.90 -34.42
N TYR A 440 12.31 26.59 -34.64
CA TYR A 440 11.51 25.67 -33.83
C TYR A 440 12.14 25.45 -32.44
N GLN A 441 11.50 24.63 -31.60
CA GLN A 441 12.11 24.11 -30.38
C GLN A 441 11.79 22.63 -30.20
N LYS A 442 12.83 21.79 -30.26
CA LYS A 442 12.79 20.34 -30.15
C LYS A 442 12.87 19.86 -28.69
N PHE A 443 12.23 18.71 -28.42
CA PHE A 443 12.38 17.94 -27.18
C PHE A 443 12.31 16.44 -27.51
N GLU A 444 13.39 15.69 -27.27
CA GLU A 444 13.33 14.23 -27.20
C GLU A 444 12.57 13.83 -25.93
N THR A 445 11.56 12.97 -26.05
CA THR A 445 10.74 12.51 -24.92
C THR A 445 10.19 11.10 -25.17
N THR A 446 9.74 10.43 -24.11
CA THR A 446 8.97 9.19 -24.20
C THR A 446 7.49 9.51 -24.04
N LEU A 447 6.63 8.96 -24.90
CA LEU A 447 5.17 8.93 -24.75
C LEU A 447 4.77 7.70 -23.92
N GLY A 448 3.78 7.81 -23.04
CA GLY A 448 3.42 6.73 -22.12
C GLY A 448 4.28 6.69 -20.83
N GLY A 449 4.86 7.82 -20.44
CA GLY A 449 5.65 7.92 -19.19
C GLY A 449 4.84 7.67 -17.91
N ASP A 450 5.52 7.34 -16.81
CA ASP A 450 4.87 7.13 -15.50
C ASP A 450 4.33 8.42 -14.87
N GLY A 451 3.28 8.28 -14.06
CA GLY A 451 2.50 9.36 -13.46
C GLY A 451 3.20 10.11 -12.33
N VAL A 452 2.45 10.51 -11.30
CA VAL A 452 3.03 11.15 -10.12
C VAL A 452 4.06 10.26 -9.44
N GLY A 453 5.23 10.81 -9.13
CA GLY A 453 6.34 10.11 -8.50
C GLY A 453 6.92 10.92 -7.34
N VAL A 454 7.36 10.24 -6.28
CA VAL A 454 7.85 10.86 -5.05
C VAL A 454 9.19 10.25 -4.67
N LEU A 455 10.18 11.10 -4.40
CA LEU A 455 11.50 10.76 -3.88
C LEU A 455 11.56 11.18 -2.41
N TRP A 456 11.61 10.19 -1.51
CA TRP A 456 11.54 10.38 -0.06
C TRP A 456 12.58 9.51 0.66
N PRO A 457 13.55 10.10 1.40
CA PRO A 457 13.93 11.52 1.36
C PRO A 457 14.46 11.94 -0.03
N ALA A 458 14.64 13.24 -0.26
CA ALA A 458 15.20 13.79 -1.49
C ALA A 458 16.72 13.52 -1.57
N VAL A 459 17.11 12.28 -1.89
CA VAL A 459 18.51 11.84 -1.98
C VAL A 459 18.74 11.16 -3.33
N LEU A 460 19.79 11.56 -4.04
CA LEU A 460 20.27 10.89 -5.25
C LEU A 460 21.31 9.83 -4.90
N LYS A 461 21.31 8.74 -5.67
CA LYS A 461 22.32 7.68 -5.62
C LYS A 461 22.85 7.47 -7.03
N ASN A 462 24.14 7.76 -7.22
CA ASN A 462 24.78 7.94 -8.53
C ASN A 462 25.74 6.80 -8.90
N GLY A 463 25.89 5.78 -8.05
CA GLY A 463 26.89 4.71 -8.22
C GLY A 463 28.31 5.12 -7.82
N THR A 464 28.44 6.20 -7.03
CA THR A 464 29.68 6.76 -6.50
C THR A 464 29.90 6.35 -5.04
N ALA A 465 31.12 6.42 -4.52
CA ALA A 465 31.43 6.07 -3.12
C ALA A 465 30.61 6.86 -2.06
N GLU A 466 30.11 8.06 -2.42
CA GLU A 466 29.19 8.84 -1.59
C GLU A 466 27.83 8.14 -1.35
N ASP A 467 27.43 7.17 -2.20
CA ASP A 467 26.20 6.41 -2.06
C ASP A 467 26.21 5.49 -0.83
N ASP A 468 27.39 5.01 -0.43
CA ASP A 468 27.61 4.10 0.69
C ASP A 468 27.60 4.83 2.04
N GLU A 469 27.95 6.14 2.06
CA GLU A 469 27.77 7.02 3.22
C GLU A 469 26.33 7.56 3.36
N GLY A 470 25.50 7.38 2.32
CA GLY A 470 24.06 7.70 2.35
C GLY A 470 23.46 8.06 0.99
N GLY A 471 24.28 8.60 0.08
CA GLY A 471 23.84 9.26 -1.15
C GLY A 471 23.74 10.79 -0.98
N MET A 472 23.72 11.50 -2.11
CA MET A 472 23.75 12.96 -2.14
C MET A 472 22.36 13.55 -1.87
N GLU A 473 22.18 14.21 -0.71
CA GLU A 473 20.95 14.97 -0.43
C GLU A 473 20.77 16.12 -1.44
N ILE A 474 19.57 16.22 -2.01
CA ILE A 474 19.12 17.33 -2.86
C ILE A 474 18.68 18.47 -1.94
N ASP A 475 19.65 19.29 -1.54
CA ASP A 475 19.35 20.59 -0.93
C ASP A 475 18.80 21.60 -1.95
N LEU A 476 18.35 22.75 -1.45
CA LEU A 476 17.75 23.80 -2.27
C LEU A 476 18.74 24.38 -3.29
N ASP A 477 20.01 24.54 -2.91
CA ASP A 477 21.00 25.18 -3.77
C ASP A 477 21.34 24.25 -4.94
N LYS A 478 21.52 22.95 -4.71
CA LYS A 478 21.63 21.93 -5.78
C LYS A 478 20.41 21.88 -6.69
N PHE A 479 19.19 22.02 -6.15
CA PHE A 479 17.95 22.00 -6.95
C PHE A 479 17.77 23.26 -7.82
N LEU A 480 18.30 24.40 -7.38
CA LEU A 480 18.31 25.64 -8.15
C LEU A 480 19.48 25.69 -9.14
N SER A 481 20.69 25.28 -8.72
CA SER A 481 21.90 25.24 -9.55
C SER A 481 21.94 24.03 -10.50
N ALA A 482 20.96 23.14 -10.43
CA ALA A 482 20.68 22.18 -11.50
C ALA A 482 20.34 22.97 -12.78
N GLU A 483 21.35 23.11 -13.64
CA GLU A 483 21.17 23.50 -15.02
C GLU A 483 20.16 22.56 -15.68
N ALA A 484 19.43 23.06 -16.67
CA ALA A 484 18.67 22.21 -17.60
C ALA A 484 19.66 21.52 -18.56
N ALA A 485 20.58 20.73 -18.01
CA ALA A 485 21.56 19.97 -18.75
C ALA A 485 20.81 19.06 -19.73
N ALA A 486 20.94 19.36 -21.02
CA ALA A 486 20.44 18.51 -22.08
C ALA A 486 21.12 17.15 -21.90
N ALA A 487 20.37 16.16 -21.42
CA ALA A 487 20.87 14.82 -21.24
C ALA A 487 21.32 14.30 -22.61
N ALA A 488 22.64 14.17 -22.80
CA ALA A 488 23.21 13.39 -23.90
C ALA A 488 22.45 12.07 -23.96
N THR A 489 21.81 11.86 -25.11
CA THR A 489 20.52 11.21 -25.38
C THR A 489 19.96 10.21 -24.37
N ILE A 490 18.63 10.01 -24.34
CA ILE A 490 18.02 8.87 -23.61
C ILE A 490 18.66 7.54 -24.06
N LEU A 491 19.09 7.45 -25.33
CA LEU A 491 19.85 6.33 -25.87
C LEU A 491 21.25 6.20 -25.24
N GLU A 492 22.00 7.28 -25.03
CA GLU A 492 23.28 7.26 -24.31
C GLU A 492 23.12 6.95 -22.84
N GLN A 493 22.15 7.55 -22.12
CA GLN A 493 21.85 7.14 -20.75
C GLN A 493 21.46 5.65 -20.67
N SER A 494 20.77 5.12 -21.68
CA SER A 494 20.43 3.70 -21.76
C SER A 494 21.61 2.81 -22.19
N ARG A 495 22.54 3.31 -23.03
CA ARG A 495 23.78 2.62 -23.41
C ARG A 495 24.77 2.60 -22.26
N ILE A 496 25.06 3.72 -21.61
CA ILE A 496 25.87 3.78 -20.39
C ILE A 496 25.28 2.84 -19.32
N ARG A 497 23.96 2.85 -19.08
CA ARG A 497 23.28 1.86 -18.21
C ARG A 497 23.28 0.43 -18.73
N THR A 498 23.59 0.16 -20.00
CA THR A 498 23.67 -1.20 -20.58
C THR A 498 25.10 -1.71 -20.54
N ASP A 499 26.06 -0.92 -20.98
CA ASP A 499 27.49 -1.18 -20.97
C ASP A 499 28.00 -1.37 -19.52
N LEU A 500 27.52 -0.56 -18.56
CA LEU A 500 27.76 -0.75 -17.11
C LEU A 500 27.02 -1.96 -16.48
N THR A 501 26.07 -2.61 -17.19
CA THR A 501 25.36 -3.79 -16.66
C THR A 501 25.49 -5.06 -17.53
N ASN A 502 26.27 -5.00 -18.60
CA ASN A 502 26.56 -6.13 -19.48
C ASN A 502 27.95 -5.99 -20.15
N PRO A 503 29.06 -6.01 -19.37
CA PRO A 503 30.42 -5.95 -19.92
C PRO A 503 30.80 -7.21 -20.75
N PHE A 504 29.95 -8.24 -20.78
CA PHE A 504 30.28 -9.56 -21.31
C PHE A 504 29.97 -9.76 -22.81
N ALA A 505 29.39 -8.74 -23.47
CA ALA A 505 29.05 -8.80 -24.90
C ALA A 505 30.29 -8.90 -25.83
N LEU A 506 31.48 -8.57 -25.34
CA LEU A 506 32.75 -8.73 -26.05
C LEU A 506 33.45 -10.08 -25.76
N THR A 507 33.20 -10.67 -24.58
CA THR A 507 33.94 -11.84 -24.06
C THR A 507 33.38 -13.18 -24.52
N THR A 508 32.09 -13.25 -24.83
CA THR A 508 31.41 -14.48 -25.31
C THR A 508 31.92 -15.00 -26.64
N THR A 509 32.56 -14.15 -27.45
CA THR A 509 33.04 -14.51 -28.80
C THR A 509 34.23 -15.47 -28.81
N THR A 510 34.87 -15.74 -27.66
CA THR A 510 36.26 -16.26 -27.63
C THR A 510 36.53 -17.47 -26.72
N THR A 511 35.58 -18.02 -25.94
CA THR A 511 35.91 -19.18 -25.06
C THR A 511 34.72 -20.11 -24.74
N THR A 512 34.64 -21.26 -25.42
CA THR A 512 33.53 -22.22 -25.35
C THR A 512 33.78 -23.49 -24.53
N THR A 513 34.96 -23.65 -23.90
CA THR A 513 35.43 -24.97 -23.40
C THR A 513 35.91 -24.98 -21.94
N LYS A 514 35.32 -24.17 -21.05
CA LYS A 514 35.67 -24.12 -19.62
C LYS A 514 34.47 -24.25 -18.69
N SER A 515 34.66 -24.97 -17.57
CA SER A 515 33.72 -25.01 -16.45
C SER A 515 33.61 -23.63 -15.80
N ILE A 516 32.44 -23.30 -15.25
CA ILE A 516 32.19 -22.09 -14.44
C ILE A 516 33.24 -21.99 -13.32
N SER A 517 33.58 -23.11 -12.67
CA SER A 517 34.61 -23.18 -11.62
C SER A 517 36.04 -22.86 -12.08
N THR A 518 36.29 -22.76 -13.39
CA THR A 518 37.62 -22.52 -14.01
C THR A 518 37.72 -21.20 -14.79
N LEU A 519 36.70 -20.34 -14.68
CA LEU A 519 36.74 -18.94 -15.12
C LEU A 519 37.46 -18.05 -14.08
N SER A 520 37.87 -16.83 -14.44
CA SER A 520 38.45 -15.89 -13.46
C SER A 520 37.38 -15.43 -12.45
N LYS A 521 37.76 -14.88 -11.29
CA LYS A 521 36.77 -14.37 -10.32
C LYS A 521 35.88 -13.26 -10.88
N GLN A 522 36.40 -12.41 -11.77
CA GLN A 522 35.60 -11.36 -12.43
C GLN A 522 34.68 -11.95 -13.51
N ASP A 523 35.14 -12.95 -14.27
CA ASP A 523 34.30 -13.64 -15.26
C ASP A 523 33.22 -14.50 -14.60
N GLN A 524 33.52 -15.13 -13.46
CA GLN A 524 32.54 -15.79 -12.59
C GLN A 524 31.51 -14.78 -12.10
N LEU A 525 31.94 -13.65 -11.53
CA LEU A 525 31.03 -12.59 -11.08
C LEU A 525 30.17 -12.04 -12.23
N ALA A 526 30.73 -11.85 -13.43
CA ALA A 526 29.99 -11.37 -14.60
C ALA A 526 29.01 -12.43 -15.14
N TRP A 527 29.42 -13.68 -15.26
CA TRP A 527 28.57 -14.80 -15.72
C TRP A 527 27.44 -15.09 -14.72
N PHE A 528 27.75 -15.12 -13.43
CA PHE A 528 26.73 -15.23 -12.37
C PHE A 528 25.83 -13.99 -12.35
N SER A 529 26.35 -12.77 -12.54
CA SER A 529 25.51 -11.56 -12.59
C SER A 529 24.55 -11.59 -13.78
N ALA A 530 25.04 -11.88 -14.99
CA ALA A 530 24.18 -12.02 -16.18
C ALA A 530 23.13 -13.13 -16.00
N SER A 531 23.49 -14.25 -15.35
CA SER A 531 22.62 -15.42 -15.18
C SER A 531 21.64 -15.32 -14.00
N LEU A 532 22.02 -14.65 -12.91
CA LEU A 532 21.19 -14.44 -11.70
C LEU A 532 20.42 -13.12 -11.75
N ILE A 533 20.99 -11.97 -12.14
CA ILE A 533 20.26 -10.68 -12.10
C ILE A 533 19.07 -10.70 -13.07
N SER A 534 19.20 -11.42 -14.19
CA SER A 534 18.10 -11.78 -15.11
C SER A 534 16.94 -12.56 -14.45
N ARG A 535 17.15 -13.10 -13.24
CA ARG A 535 16.20 -13.97 -12.51
C ARG A 535 15.86 -13.49 -11.08
N TYR A 536 16.70 -12.68 -10.45
CA TYR A 536 16.62 -12.36 -9.02
C TYR A 536 15.83 -11.09 -8.68
N SER A 537 15.58 -10.18 -9.63
CA SER A 537 14.87 -8.91 -9.36
C SER A 537 13.33 -9.06 -9.30
N SER A 538 12.83 -10.13 -8.66
CA SER A 538 11.40 -10.41 -8.51
C SER A 538 11.03 -11.15 -7.22
N SER A 539 11.38 -10.53 -6.08
CA SER A 539 10.65 -10.70 -4.82
C SER A 539 10.44 -9.32 -4.21
N PRO A 540 9.29 -9.08 -3.58
CA PRO A 540 9.41 -8.74 -2.17
C PRO A 540 8.46 -9.58 -1.27
N GLN A 541 8.85 -9.69 -0.01
CA GLN A 541 8.12 -10.27 1.13
C GLN A 541 7.69 -11.75 1.05
N GLN A 542 8.64 -12.65 1.31
CA GLN A 542 8.53 -13.50 2.51
C GLN A 542 9.76 -13.32 3.40
N LYS A 543 9.56 -13.24 4.71
CA LYS A 543 10.58 -12.82 5.69
C LYS A 543 11.60 -13.92 6.00
N THR A 544 12.87 -13.52 6.05
CA THR A 544 14.07 -14.00 6.78
C THR A 544 14.34 -15.49 7.11
N ALA A 545 13.39 -16.44 7.03
CA ALA A 545 13.61 -17.84 7.44
C ALA A 545 14.23 -18.74 6.34
N SER A 546 13.83 -18.57 5.08
CA SER A 546 14.19 -19.49 3.98
C SER A 546 15.59 -19.26 3.38
N TYR A 547 16.20 -18.10 3.64
CA TYR A 547 17.35 -17.59 2.89
C TYR A 547 18.63 -18.43 3.08
N ASN A 548 18.77 -19.11 4.22
CA ASN A 548 19.92 -19.97 4.53
C ASN A 548 19.88 -21.35 3.83
N ARG A 549 18.88 -21.64 2.99
CA ARG A 549 18.75 -22.93 2.26
C ARG A 549 19.12 -22.88 0.77
N LEU A 550 19.35 -21.70 0.19
CA LEU A 550 19.71 -21.56 -1.24
C LEU A 550 21.20 -21.75 -1.51
N PHE A 551 22.05 -21.29 -0.59
CA PHE A 551 23.48 -21.58 -0.54
C PHE A 551 23.91 -21.64 0.92
N GLY A 552 24.94 -22.42 1.25
CA GLY A 552 25.47 -22.48 2.61
C GLY A 552 25.99 -21.11 3.09
N PRO A 553 26.07 -20.85 4.42
CA PRO A 553 26.36 -19.52 4.96
C PRO A 553 27.68 -18.89 4.47
N LYS A 554 28.69 -19.71 4.17
CA LYS A 554 29.98 -19.26 3.65
C LYS A 554 29.89 -18.84 2.17
N PRO A 555 29.46 -19.69 1.21
CA PRO A 555 29.13 -19.26 -0.15
C PRO A 555 28.19 -18.05 -0.22
N LEU A 556 27.17 -17.96 0.65
CA LEU A 556 26.26 -16.82 0.68
C LEU A 556 26.99 -15.52 1.09
N LYS A 557 27.87 -15.58 2.10
CA LYS A 557 28.69 -14.44 2.54
C LYS A 557 29.74 -14.05 1.50
N ASP A 558 30.37 -15.03 0.84
CA ASP A 558 31.36 -14.83 -0.21
C ASP A 558 30.72 -14.31 -1.52
N LEU A 559 29.42 -14.56 -1.75
CA LEU A 559 28.60 -14.02 -2.84
C LEU A 559 28.16 -12.57 -2.58
N TRP A 560 27.61 -12.28 -1.40
CA TRP A 560 27.09 -10.94 -1.09
C TRP A 560 28.17 -9.92 -0.81
N LYS A 561 29.34 -10.33 -0.29
CA LYS A 561 30.42 -9.41 0.03
C LYS A 561 30.84 -8.54 -1.19
N PRO A 562 31.16 -9.09 -2.38
CA PRO A 562 31.41 -8.28 -3.58
C PRO A 562 30.19 -7.46 -4.06
N VAL A 563 28.97 -7.98 -3.92
CA VAL A 563 27.76 -7.25 -4.34
C VAL A 563 27.55 -5.99 -3.50
N CYS A 564 27.91 -6.02 -2.21
CA CYS A 564 27.92 -4.87 -1.31
C CYS A 564 29.19 -4.02 -1.41
N GLU A 565 30.34 -4.56 -1.84
CA GLU A 565 31.59 -3.80 -2.06
C GLU A 565 31.63 -3.05 -3.41
N PHE A 566 30.71 -3.35 -4.34
CA PHE A 566 30.64 -2.73 -5.68
C PHE A 566 29.27 -2.16 -6.07
N SER A 567 28.31 -2.10 -5.13
CA SER A 567 27.00 -1.42 -5.23
C SER A 567 26.27 -1.53 -6.60
N LEU A 568 26.24 -2.74 -7.18
CA LEU A 568 25.73 -3.00 -8.54
C LEU A 568 24.20 -2.82 -8.65
N PRO A 569 23.68 -2.04 -9.62
CA PRO A 569 22.26 -1.70 -9.69
C PRO A 569 21.39 -2.84 -10.25
N LEU A 570 20.50 -3.39 -9.40
CA LEU A 570 19.55 -4.46 -9.76
C LEU A 570 18.33 -3.92 -10.53
N LYS A 571 18.24 -4.17 -11.84
CA LYS A 571 17.10 -3.78 -12.70
C LYS A 571 15.86 -4.66 -12.46
N ARG A 572 14.70 -4.04 -12.17
CA ARG A 572 13.38 -4.71 -12.11
C ARG A 572 12.87 -4.96 -13.53
N ILE A 573 12.53 -6.21 -13.87
CA ILE A 573 12.06 -6.62 -15.21
C ILE A 573 10.69 -7.33 -15.10
N ARG A 574 9.83 -7.23 -16.13
CA ARG A 574 8.51 -7.91 -16.18
C ARG A 574 8.67 -9.45 -16.02
N LYS A 575 7.76 -10.07 -15.25
CA LYS A 575 7.81 -11.49 -14.85
C LYS A 575 7.87 -12.47 -16.04
N PRO A 576 8.82 -13.42 -16.08
CA PRO A 576 8.59 -14.72 -16.71
C PRO A 576 7.59 -15.52 -15.87
N ARG A 577 6.77 -16.37 -16.50
CA ARG A 577 6.03 -17.41 -15.76
C ARG A 577 6.93 -18.63 -15.53
N ARG A 578 7.03 -19.04 -14.26
CA ARG A 578 7.54 -20.32 -13.71
C ARG A 578 9.05 -20.50 -13.45
N PHE A 579 9.34 -20.71 -12.17
CA PHE A 579 10.31 -21.63 -11.57
C PHE A 579 11.67 -21.92 -12.27
N PHE A 580 12.72 -21.37 -11.66
CA PHE A 580 14.07 -21.93 -11.62
C PHE A 580 14.70 -21.56 -10.27
N GLY A 581 15.41 -22.49 -9.62
CA GLY A 581 16.11 -22.20 -8.35
C GLY A 581 15.71 -23.14 -7.22
N GLY A 582 15.95 -24.43 -7.41
CA GLY A 582 15.73 -25.46 -6.40
C GLY A 582 16.39 -26.76 -6.83
N ILE A 583 16.32 -27.75 -5.95
CA ILE A 583 16.53 -29.15 -6.32
C ILE A 583 15.46 -29.52 -7.36
N ASP A 584 15.85 -30.26 -8.41
CA ASP A 584 14.91 -30.71 -9.44
C ASP A 584 13.92 -31.76 -8.89
N GLY A 585 12.89 -32.08 -9.68
CA GLY A 585 11.86 -33.04 -9.32
C GLY A 585 12.32 -34.49 -9.07
N ARG A 586 13.62 -34.75 -9.01
CA ARG A 586 14.26 -36.06 -8.79
C ARG A 586 15.33 -36.04 -7.70
N GLY A 587 15.60 -34.89 -7.08
CA GLY A 587 16.67 -34.75 -6.08
C GLY A 587 18.00 -34.18 -6.60
N LYS A 588 18.14 -33.79 -7.87
CA LYS A 588 19.41 -33.23 -8.39
C LYS A 588 19.44 -31.70 -8.24
N GLU A 589 20.50 -31.17 -7.62
CA GLU A 589 20.68 -29.71 -7.49
C GLU A 589 20.98 -29.08 -8.86
N VAL A 590 20.24 -28.03 -9.26
CA VAL A 590 20.33 -27.42 -10.62
C VAL A 590 21.67 -26.73 -10.89
N SER A 591 22.42 -26.39 -9.84
CA SER A 591 23.83 -25.98 -9.83
C SER A 591 24.79 -27.04 -10.39
N GLY A 592 24.47 -28.33 -10.24
CA GLY A 592 25.29 -29.48 -10.62
C GLY A 592 24.98 -30.04 -12.01
N TYR A 593 24.39 -29.24 -12.89
CA TYR A 593 24.10 -29.61 -14.28
C TYR A 593 25.26 -29.18 -15.20
N THR A 594 25.62 -30.00 -16.17
CA THR A 594 26.48 -29.54 -17.28
C THR A 594 25.74 -28.51 -18.14
N LEU A 595 26.45 -27.77 -19.00
CA LEU A 595 25.81 -26.84 -19.95
C LEU A 595 24.75 -27.55 -20.80
N GLU A 596 25.08 -28.72 -21.34
CA GLU A 596 24.18 -29.53 -22.18
C GLU A 596 22.94 -30.01 -21.41
N GLU A 597 23.10 -30.49 -20.17
CA GLU A 597 21.95 -30.88 -19.33
C GLU A 597 21.04 -29.67 -19.00
N PHE A 598 21.63 -28.49 -18.82
CA PHE A 598 20.89 -27.25 -18.56
C PHE A 598 20.16 -26.75 -19.81
N GLU A 599 20.76 -26.88 -21.00
CA GLU A 599 20.15 -26.53 -22.27
C GLU A 599 19.01 -27.49 -22.65
N ALA A 600 19.19 -28.80 -22.47
CA ALA A 600 18.10 -29.78 -22.62
C ALA A 600 16.93 -29.54 -21.64
N ARG A 601 17.22 -28.99 -20.44
CA ARG A 601 16.18 -28.55 -19.48
C ARG A 601 15.46 -27.27 -19.96
N LYS A 602 16.20 -26.32 -20.54
CA LYS A 602 15.68 -25.06 -21.12
C LYS A 602 14.79 -25.32 -22.35
N GLU A 603 15.17 -26.26 -23.22
CA GLU A 603 14.38 -26.67 -24.38
C GLU A 603 13.00 -27.19 -23.98
N LYS A 604 12.94 -28.07 -22.96
CA LYS A 604 11.67 -28.60 -22.42
C LYS A 604 10.73 -27.50 -21.90
N GLN A 605 11.26 -26.38 -21.40
CA GLN A 605 10.44 -25.24 -21.00
C GLN A 605 9.94 -24.42 -22.19
N ILE A 606 10.77 -24.22 -23.22
CA ILE A 606 10.37 -23.55 -24.46
C ILE A 606 9.23 -24.35 -25.11
N ARG A 607 9.39 -25.67 -25.24
CA ARG A 607 8.35 -26.61 -25.70
C ARG A 607 7.08 -26.49 -24.87
N LEU A 608 7.19 -26.46 -23.54
CA LEU A 608 6.05 -26.29 -22.64
C LEU A 608 5.31 -24.95 -22.86
N GLY A 609 6.04 -23.86 -23.11
CA GLY A 609 5.47 -22.55 -23.44
C GLY A 609 4.69 -22.55 -24.75
N CYS A 610 5.24 -23.16 -25.80
CA CYS A 610 4.57 -23.31 -27.09
C CYS A 610 3.26 -24.11 -26.99
N LEU A 611 3.25 -25.20 -26.22
CA LEU A 611 2.04 -26.00 -25.99
C LEU A 611 0.95 -25.23 -25.21
N ASP A 612 1.35 -24.40 -24.24
CA ASP A 612 0.42 -23.55 -23.47
C ASP A 612 -0.26 -22.49 -24.36
N LEU A 613 0.46 -21.91 -25.33
CA LEU A 613 -0.12 -21.02 -26.35
C LEU A 613 -1.11 -21.75 -27.25
N LEU A 614 -0.76 -22.93 -27.77
CA LEU A 614 -1.63 -23.74 -28.63
C LEU A 614 -2.91 -24.19 -27.89
N SER A 615 -2.82 -24.54 -26.60
CA SER A 615 -3.99 -24.90 -25.79
C SER A 615 -4.93 -23.71 -25.55
N ARG A 616 -4.40 -22.48 -25.44
CA ARG A 616 -5.25 -21.26 -25.36
C ARG A 616 -6.02 -21.03 -26.66
N GLY A 617 -5.37 -21.20 -27.82
CA GLY A 617 -6.04 -21.08 -29.12
C GLY A 617 -7.20 -22.05 -29.29
N PHE A 618 -7.00 -23.32 -28.91
CA PHE A 618 -8.06 -24.32 -28.90
C PHE A 618 -9.22 -23.96 -27.96
N LYS A 619 -8.93 -23.42 -26.77
CA LYS A 619 -9.97 -23.02 -25.80
C LYS A 619 -10.82 -21.82 -26.30
N ASP A 620 -10.26 -20.90 -27.07
CA ASP A 620 -11.04 -19.84 -27.73
C ASP A 620 -11.92 -20.38 -28.87
N LEU A 621 -11.39 -21.27 -29.72
CA LEU A 621 -12.16 -21.98 -30.76
C LEU A 621 -13.36 -22.73 -30.16
N ARG A 622 -13.12 -23.56 -29.14
CA ARG A 622 -14.20 -24.31 -28.44
C ARG A 622 -15.14 -23.38 -27.65
N GLY A 623 -14.66 -22.21 -27.25
CA GLY A 623 -15.48 -21.14 -26.68
C GLY A 623 -16.36 -20.43 -27.71
N LYS A 624 -15.97 -20.39 -28.99
CA LYS A 624 -16.78 -19.85 -30.10
C LYS A 624 -17.83 -20.87 -30.57
N GLU A 625 -17.44 -22.14 -30.74
CA GLU A 625 -18.36 -23.27 -30.97
C GLU A 625 -19.50 -23.30 -29.94
N ARG A 626 -19.17 -23.30 -28.64
CA ARG A 626 -20.16 -23.30 -27.54
C ARG A 626 -21.08 -22.07 -27.51
N ARG A 627 -20.79 -21.02 -28.27
CA ARG A 627 -21.64 -19.82 -28.43
C ARG A 627 -22.46 -19.83 -29.73
N GLY A 628 -22.42 -20.91 -30.51
CA GLY A 628 -23.18 -21.03 -31.76
C GLY A 628 -22.66 -20.14 -32.90
N VAL A 629 -21.36 -19.82 -32.90
CA VAL A 629 -20.76 -19.01 -33.97
C VAL A 629 -20.71 -19.83 -35.27
N GLU A 630 -21.42 -19.37 -36.31
CA GLU A 630 -21.49 -20.06 -37.60
C GLU A 630 -20.09 -20.30 -38.20
N GLY A 631 -19.91 -21.49 -38.81
CA GLY A 631 -18.65 -21.91 -39.41
C GLY A 631 -17.57 -22.38 -38.41
N VAL A 632 -17.78 -22.27 -37.10
CA VAL A 632 -16.82 -22.73 -36.07
C VAL A 632 -17.27 -24.05 -35.45
N PHE A 633 -16.70 -25.15 -35.97
CA PHE A 633 -16.90 -26.51 -35.46
C PHE A 633 -15.54 -27.09 -35.05
N VAL A 634 -15.44 -27.67 -33.86
CA VAL A 634 -14.22 -28.32 -33.38
C VAL A 634 -14.33 -29.83 -33.60
N THR A 635 -13.38 -30.39 -34.35
CA THR A 635 -13.39 -31.81 -34.71
C THR A 635 -13.00 -32.71 -33.52
N GLU A 636 -13.42 -33.99 -33.55
CA GLU A 636 -12.93 -34.97 -32.57
C GLU A 636 -11.40 -35.11 -32.59
N SER A 637 -10.76 -34.99 -33.75
CA SER A 637 -9.30 -35.03 -33.87
C SER A 637 -8.62 -33.81 -33.25
N GLU A 638 -9.23 -32.62 -33.30
CA GLU A 638 -8.74 -31.44 -32.56
C GLU A 638 -8.97 -31.57 -31.04
N ILE A 639 -10.10 -32.14 -30.61
CA ILE A 639 -10.38 -32.44 -29.21
C ILE A 639 -9.34 -33.42 -28.66
N GLU A 640 -9.03 -34.50 -29.39
CA GLU A 640 -8.03 -35.48 -28.98
C GLU A 640 -6.60 -34.92 -29.05
N ALA A 641 -6.29 -34.10 -30.05
CA ALA A 641 -5.02 -33.37 -30.12
C ALA A 641 -4.85 -32.40 -28.94
N GLU A 642 -5.93 -31.77 -28.45
CA GLU A 642 -5.89 -30.97 -27.23
C GLU A 642 -5.69 -31.83 -25.96
N LYS A 643 -6.37 -32.99 -25.83
CA LYS A 643 -6.12 -33.92 -24.70
C LYS A 643 -4.65 -34.35 -24.68
N GLN A 644 -4.10 -34.73 -25.83
CA GLN A 644 -2.70 -35.15 -25.94
C GLN A 644 -1.72 -34.00 -25.71
N ARG A 645 -2.01 -32.79 -26.21
CA ARG A 645 -1.25 -31.55 -25.92
C ARG A 645 -1.22 -31.25 -24.42
N ARG A 646 -2.37 -31.35 -23.74
CA ARG A 646 -2.52 -31.20 -22.29
C ARG A 646 -1.75 -32.26 -21.50
N LYS A 647 -1.75 -33.51 -21.97
CA LYS A 647 -0.98 -34.63 -21.42
C LYS A 647 0.54 -34.43 -21.58
N GLU A 648 0.98 -33.94 -22.74
CA GLU A 648 2.37 -33.53 -22.98
C GLU A 648 2.77 -32.38 -22.06
N MET A 649 1.93 -31.35 -21.91
CA MET A 649 2.14 -30.25 -20.97
C MET A 649 2.24 -30.74 -19.51
N ALA A 650 1.40 -31.69 -19.10
CA ALA A 650 1.47 -32.27 -17.75
C ALA A 650 2.76 -33.08 -17.54
N GLY A 651 3.15 -33.91 -18.52
CA GLY A 651 4.40 -34.67 -18.50
C GLY A 651 5.64 -33.78 -18.46
N LEU A 652 5.68 -32.71 -19.26
CA LEU A 652 6.76 -31.72 -19.23
C LEU A 652 6.77 -30.94 -17.91
N LYS A 653 5.61 -30.55 -17.37
CA LYS A 653 5.52 -29.91 -16.04
C LYS A 653 6.07 -30.82 -14.94
N SER A 654 5.73 -32.11 -14.92
CA SER A 654 6.27 -33.09 -13.97
C SER A 654 7.78 -33.27 -14.14
N GLN A 655 8.27 -33.48 -15.38
CA GLN A 655 9.72 -33.62 -15.66
C GLN A 655 10.55 -32.39 -15.28
N LEU A 656 9.96 -31.19 -15.30
CA LEU A 656 10.65 -29.93 -15.00
C LEU A 656 10.58 -29.56 -13.52
N TYR A 657 9.43 -29.76 -12.87
CA TYR A 657 9.12 -29.14 -11.58
C TYR A 657 8.85 -30.14 -10.45
N GLY A 658 8.73 -31.45 -10.74
CA GLY A 658 8.57 -32.51 -9.74
C GLY A 658 7.13 -32.74 -9.32
N GLY A 659 6.64 -33.94 -9.59
CA GLY A 659 5.30 -34.39 -9.18
C GLY A 659 4.15 -33.50 -9.68
N PRO A 660 2.95 -33.70 -9.14
CA PRO A 660 1.91 -32.70 -9.15
C PRO A 660 1.98 -31.85 -7.85
N PHE A 661 1.53 -30.59 -7.93
CA PHE A 661 1.42 -29.63 -6.81
C PHE A 661 2.73 -29.04 -6.25
N GLY A 662 3.29 -28.10 -7.01
CA GLY A 662 4.23 -27.11 -6.47
C GLY A 662 3.50 -25.98 -5.73
N ILE A 663 4.02 -25.57 -4.58
CA ILE A 663 3.44 -24.55 -3.70
C ILE A 663 3.37 -23.18 -4.42
N GLY A 664 2.20 -22.54 -4.38
CA GLY A 664 2.05 -21.10 -4.67
C GLY A 664 1.52 -20.66 -6.04
N GLU A 665 1.38 -21.54 -7.05
CA GLU A 665 0.62 -21.20 -8.27
C GLU A 665 -0.81 -21.75 -8.20
N THR A 666 -1.82 -20.88 -8.06
CA THR A 666 -3.22 -21.26 -8.31
C THR A 666 -3.36 -21.71 -9.76
N ARG A 667 -3.62 -23.00 -9.95
CA ARG A 667 -3.95 -23.55 -11.26
C ARG A 667 -5.46 -23.46 -11.45
N LYS A 668 -5.90 -22.55 -12.33
CA LYS A 668 -7.27 -22.53 -12.85
C LYS A 668 -7.71 -23.94 -13.19
N MET A 669 -8.81 -24.40 -12.63
CA MET A 669 -9.32 -25.76 -12.81
C MET A 669 -9.66 -26.01 -14.29
N ALA A 670 -10.18 -24.99 -14.99
CA ALA A 670 -10.39 -25.05 -16.45
C ALA A 670 -9.10 -25.13 -17.29
N LEU A 671 -7.91 -25.08 -16.67
CA LEU A 671 -6.58 -25.29 -17.25
C LEU A 671 -5.85 -26.52 -16.65
N ASP A 672 -6.53 -27.33 -15.86
CA ASP A 672 -6.00 -28.59 -15.32
C ASP A 672 -6.71 -29.80 -15.98
N PRO A 673 -5.99 -30.71 -16.66
CA PRO A 673 -6.56 -31.94 -17.20
C PRO A 673 -7.07 -32.89 -16.12
N GLU A 674 -6.66 -32.71 -14.85
CA GLU A 674 -7.27 -33.38 -13.69
C GLU A 674 -8.71 -32.94 -13.43
N TRP A 675 -9.25 -31.95 -14.16
CA TRP A 675 -10.61 -31.42 -14.01
C TRP A 675 -11.39 -31.36 -15.33
N ASP A 676 -10.90 -32.01 -16.39
CA ASP A 676 -11.55 -32.03 -17.72
C ASP A 676 -12.81 -32.92 -17.79
N ASP A 677 -13.01 -33.78 -16.79
CA ASP A 677 -14.23 -34.58 -16.55
C ASP A 677 -15.29 -33.84 -15.71
N VAL A 678 -14.92 -32.78 -14.98
CA VAL A 678 -15.81 -32.05 -14.07
C VAL A 678 -16.41 -30.83 -14.77
N GLN A 679 -17.73 -30.84 -14.95
CA GLN A 679 -18.48 -29.68 -15.47
C GLN A 679 -18.82 -28.72 -14.31
N PRO A 680 -18.27 -27.49 -14.26
CA PRO A 680 -18.50 -26.57 -13.15
C PRO A 680 -19.95 -26.05 -13.10
N VAL A 681 -20.48 -25.88 -11.88
CA VAL A 681 -21.83 -25.41 -11.58
C VAL A 681 -21.76 -23.97 -11.06
N TRP A 682 -22.16 -23.00 -11.88
CA TRP A 682 -22.13 -21.58 -11.50
C TRP A 682 -23.27 -21.21 -10.53
N VAL A 683 -23.17 -20.06 -9.87
CA VAL A 683 -24.30 -19.46 -9.15
C VAL A 683 -24.99 -18.49 -10.10
N GLU A 684 -26.29 -18.66 -10.25
CA GLU A 684 -27.18 -17.70 -10.88
C GLU A 684 -27.76 -16.83 -9.77
N GLU A 685 -27.36 -15.55 -9.70
CA GLU A 685 -27.97 -14.59 -8.77
C GLU A 685 -29.31 -14.10 -9.33
N VAL A 686 -30.35 -14.11 -8.51
CA VAL A 686 -31.70 -13.70 -8.91
C VAL A 686 -31.74 -12.18 -9.14
N GLU A 687 -32.44 -11.75 -10.19
CA GLU A 687 -32.63 -10.33 -10.50
C GLU A 687 -33.24 -9.59 -9.30
N GLY A 688 -32.58 -8.51 -8.86
CA GLY A 688 -32.96 -7.78 -7.64
C GLY A 688 -32.33 -8.27 -6.33
N ALA A 689 -31.31 -9.14 -6.38
CA ALA A 689 -30.56 -9.58 -5.19
C ALA A 689 -30.02 -8.40 -4.35
N LEU A 690 -30.50 -8.29 -3.10
CA LEU A 690 -30.24 -7.16 -2.20
C LEU A 690 -28.79 -7.03 -1.71
N ALA A 691 -27.97 -8.08 -1.88
CA ALA A 691 -26.60 -8.15 -1.41
C ALA A 691 -25.74 -9.02 -2.34
N SER A 692 -25.84 -8.77 -3.65
CA SER A 692 -24.98 -9.40 -4.66
C SER A 692 -23.49 -9.11 -4.38
N ILE A 693 -22.66 -10.14 -4.48
CA ILE A 693 -21.22 -10.02 -4.20
C ILE A 693 -20.46 -10.10 -5.51
N ALA A 694 -19.68 -9.06 -5.82
CA ALA A 694 -18.79 -9.02 -6.97
C ALA A 694 -17.55 -9.93 -6.74
N TYR A 695 -17.78 -11.25 -6.70
CA TYR A 695 -16.75 -12.26 -6.44
C TYR A 695 -15.58 -12.15 -7.42
N SER A 696 -14.36 -12.40 -6.91
CA SER A 696 -13.20 -12.54 -7.80
C SER A 696 -13.40 -13.74 -8.75
N ARG A 697 -12.91 -13.64 -9.99
CA ARG A 697 -13.06 -14.73 -10.98
C ARG A 697 -12.44 -16.05 -10.52
N ASP A 698 -11.39 -15.97 -9.69
CA ASP A 698 -10.70 -17.13 -9.10
C ASP A 698 -11.62 -17.84 -8.09
N TYR A 699 -12.22 -17.08 -7.17
CA TYR A 699 -13.19 -17.59 -6.19
C TYR A 699 -14.45 -18.14 -6.85
N ALA A 700 -14.97 -17.44 -7.87
CA ALA A 700 -16.15 -17.86 -8.61
C ALA A 700 -15.91 -19.19 -9.38
N GLU A 701 -14.75 -19.33 -10.04
CA GLU A 701 -14.33 -20.57 -10.71
C GLU A 701 -14.17 -21.72 -9.68
N ALA A 702 -13.42 -21.48 -8.60
CA ALA A 702 -13.18 -22.49 -7.57
C ALA A 702 -14.47 -22.97 -6.89
N MET A 703 -15.35 -22.05 -6.51
CA MET A 703 -16.67 -22.39 -5.92
C MET A 703 -17.60 -23.09 -6.93
N ALA A 704 -17.43 -22.87 -8.23
CA ALA A 704 -18.22 -23.56 -9.26
C ALA A 704 -17.77 -25.02 -9.46
N TYR A 705 -16.47 -25.28 -9.39
CA TYR A 705 -15.95 -26.64 -9.33
C TYR A 705 -16.30 -27.33 -8.01
N LEU A 706 -16.27 -26.62 -6.88
CA LEU A 706 -16.66 -27.16 -5.56
C LEU A 706 -18.10 -27.67 -5.56
N ARG A 707 -19.06 -26.88 -6.07
CA ARG A 707 -20.46 -27.29 -6.17
C ARG A 707 -20.63 -28.56 -7.02
N ALA A 708 -19.87 -28.69 -8.11
CA ALA A 708 -19.92 -29.89 -8.96
C ALA A 708 -19.45 -31.16 -8.22
N VAL A 709 -18.27 -31.12 -7.58
CA VAL A 709 -17.74 -32.31 -6.86
C VAL A 709 -18.53 -32.64 -5.60
N MET A 710 -19.07 -31.64 -4.90
CA MET A 710 -20.00 -31.85 -3.79
C MET A 710 -21.31 -32.49 -4.24
N GLN A 711 -21.88 -32.07 -5.38
CA GLN A 711 -23.08 -32.67 -5.95
C GLN A 711 -22.84 -34.12 -6.40
N ALA A 712 -21.66 -34.41 -6.95
CA ALA A 712 -21.22 -35.77 -7.27
C ALA A 712 -20.88 -36.63 -6.03
N LYS A 713 -20.79 -36.02 -4.84
CA LYS A 713 -20.26 -36.64 -3.60
C LYS A 713 -18.87 -37.27 -3.80
N GLU A 714 -18.04 -36.62 -4.59
CA GLU A 714 -16.67 -37.07 -4.82
C GLU A 714 -15.83 -36.91 -3.54
N TYR A 715 -14.99 -37.90 -3.26
CA TYR A 715 -13.91 -37.77 -2.27
C TYR A 715 -12.59 -38.14 -2.94
N SER A 716 -11.67 -37.19 -3.01
CA SER A 716 -10.45 -37.31 -3.81
C SER A 716 -9.38 -36.31 -3.36
N GLU A 717 -8.11 -36.58 -3.69
CA GLU A 717 -7.05 -35.63 -3.40
C GLU A 717 -7.25 -34.29 -4.16
N ARG A 718 -7.89 -34.30 -5.34
CA ARG A 718 -8.19 -33.06 -6.07
C ARG A 718 -9.18 -32.19 -5.28
N CYS A 719 -10.13 -32.80 -4.57
CA CYS A 719 -11.03 -32.11 -3.65
C CYS A 719 -10.32 -31.59 -2.38
N ILE A 720 -9.32 -32.30 -1.85
CA ILE A 720 -8.44 -31.76 -0.78
C ILE A 720 -7.76 -30.47 -1.25
N ARG A 721 -7.15 -30.46 -2.44
CA ARG A 721 -6.43 -29.29 -2.97
C ARG A 721 -7.37 -28.14 -3.35
N LEU A 722 -8.57 -28.46 -3.82
CA LEU A 722 -9.63 -27.47 -4.08
C LEU A 722 -10.09 -26.78 -2.78
N THR A 723 -10.40 -27.55 -1.73
CA THR A 723 -10.82 -26.98 -0.44
C THR A 723 -9.71 -26.15 0.19
N GLU A 724 -8.46 -26.60 0.12
CA GLU A 724 -7.26 -25.87 0.57
C GLU A 724 -7.14 -24.48 -0.09
N HIS A 725 -7.35 -24.42 -1.41
CA HIS A 725 -7.31 -23.17 -2.17
C HIS A 725 -8.49 -22.25 -1.85
N ILE A 726 -9.71 -22.79 -1.71
CA ILE A 726 -10.88 -21.98 -1.36
C ILE A 726 -10.77 -21.43 0.07
N ILE A 727 -10.19 -22.20 1.00
CA ILE A 727 -9.91 -21.73 2.37
C ILE A 727 -8.93 -20.55 2.37
N ARG A 728 -7.90 -20.54 1.50
CA ARG A 728 -7.05 -19.35 1.31
C ARG A 728 -7.78 -18.12 0.77
N LEU A 729 -8.88 -18.30 0.03
CA LEU A 729 -9.67 -17.19 -0.51
C LEU A 729 -10.79 -16.72 0.44
N ASN A 730 -11.36 -17.64 1.23
CA ASN A 730 -12.38 -17.35 2.25
C ASN A 730 -12.32 -18.42 3.36
N PRO A 731 -11.51 -18.21 4.41
CA PRO A 731 -11.36 -19.17 5.50
C PRO A 731 -12.60 -19.25 6.41
N SER A 732 -13.60 -18.38 6.24
CA SER A 732 -14.85 -18.44 7.02
C SER A 732 -15.97 -19.27 6.36
N HIS A 733 -15.75 -19.81 5.15
CA HIS A 733 -16.78 -20.57 4.44
C HIS A 733 -16.95 -22.00 5.00
N TYR A 734 -17.72 -22.13 6.09
CA TYR A 734 -17.95 -23.37 6.85
C TYR A 734 -18.19 -24.64 6.01
N THR A 735 -18.96 -24.57 4.92
CA THR A 735 -19.21 -25.73 4.03
C THR A 735 -17.93 -26.35 3.45
N VAL A 736 -16.91 -25.53 3.15
CA VAL A 736 -15.64 -25.96 2.56
C VAL A 736 -14.84 -26.79 3.57
N TRP A 737 -14.85 -26.37 4.84
CA TRP A 737 -14.20 -27.08 5.94
C TRP A 737 -14.86 -28.43 6.24
N LEU A 738 -16.20 -28.47 6.30
CA LEU A 738 -16.93 -29.73 6.48
C LEU A 738 -16.66 -30.72 5.34
N TYR A 739 -16.61 -30.23 4.10
CA TYR A 739 -16.27 -31.07 2.95
C TYR A 739 -14.78 -31.48 2.92
N ARG A 740 -13.86 -30.63 3.41
CA ARG A 740 -12.44 -30.98 3.61
C ARG A 740 -12.29 -32.11 4.63
N ALA A 741 -12.92 -31.98 5.81
CA ALA A 741 -12.91 -33.03 6.83
C ALA A 741 -13.47 -34.35 6.27
N ALA A 742 -14.60 -34.31 5.57
CA ALA A 742 -15.18 -35.50 4.92
C ALA A 742 -14.22 -36.15 3.90
N ASN A 743 -13.49 -35.34 3.11
CA ASN A 743 -12.46 -35.85 2.19
C ASN A 743 -11.28 -36.49 2.93
N LEU A 744 -10.73 -35.84 3.97
CA LEU A 744 -9.60 -36.35 4.74
C LEU A 744 -9.90 -37.73 5.35
N PHE A 745 -11.09 -37.86 5.96
CA PHE A 745 -11.53 -39.10 6.58
C PHE A 745 -11.88 -40.19 5.55
N ALA A 746 -12.55 -39.85 4.45
CA ALA A 746 -12.88 -40.80 3.38
C ALA A 746 -11.65 -41.34 2.63
N LEU A 747 -10.57 -40.56 2.57
CA LEU A 747 -9.30 -40.93 1.94
C LEU A 747 -8.29 -41.52 2.94
N ASN A 748 -8.62 -41.56 4.24
CA ASN A 748 -7.73 -41.97 5.34
C ASN A 748 -6.35 -41.27 5.29
N LEU A 749 -6.36 -39.95 5.08
CA LEU A 749 -5.16 -39.13 5.00
C LEU A 749 -4.57 -38.80 6.38
N SER A 750 -3.28 -38.51 6.41
CA SER A 750 -2.53 -38.19 7.64
C SER A 750 -3.10 -36.97 8.37
N ILE A 751 -3.76 -37.22 9.49
CA ILE A 751 -4.33 -36.16 10.34
C ILE A 751 -3.23 -35.27 10.95
N LEU A 752 -2.04 -35.83 11.22
CA LEU A 752 -0.90 -35.07 11.73
C LEU A 752 -0.35 -34.07 10.70
N ASP A 753 -0.30 -34.41 9.42
CA ASP A 753 0.14 -33.49 8.36
C ASP A 753 -0.92 -32.38 8.12
N GLU A 754 -2.20 -32.71 8.29
CA GLU A 754 -3.29 -31.71 8.29
C GLU A 754 -3.20 -30.77 9.50
N PHE A 755 -2.80 -31.24 10.69
CA PHE A 755 -2.53 -30.36 11.84
C PHE A 755 -1.41 -29.36 11.53
N GLU A 756 -0.30 -29.80 10.93
CA GLU A 756 0.82 -28.91 10.57
C GLU A 756 0.44 -27.90 9.47
N TRP A 757 -0.41 -28.30 8.51
CA TRP A 757 -1.01 -27.37 7.55
C TRP A 757 -1.94 -26.35 8.24
N LEU A 758 -2.80 -26.82 9.14
CA LEU A 758 -3.77 -25.99 9.86
C LEU A 758 -3.08 -25.00 10.82
N ASN A 759 -1.91 -25.35 11.38
CA ASN A 759 -1.07 -24.45 12.17
C ASN A 759 -0.73 -23.16 11.40
N ALA A 760 -0.33 -23.28 10.13
CA ALA A 760 -0.03 -22.13 9.28
C ALA A 760 -1.28 -21.30 8.96
N VAL A 761 -2.39 -21.95 8.58
CA VAL A 761 -3.66 -21.26 8.27
C VAL A 761 -4.22 -20.51 9.49
N ALA A 762 -4.05 -21.07 10.69
CA ALA A 762 -4.47 -20.47 11.95
C ALA A 762 -3.61 -19.24 12.34
N LEU A 763 -2.30 -19.28 12.12
CA LEU A 763 -1.41 -18.12 12.32
C LEU A 763 -1.74 -16.97 11.37
N GLU A 764 -2.10 -17.26 10.13
CA GLU A 764 -2.58 -16.26 9.17
C GLU A 764 -3.99 -15.70 9.52
N ASN A 765 -4.80 -16.44 10.30
CA ASN A 765 -6.23 -16.17 10.51
C ASN A 765 -6.68 -16.37 11.97
N LEU A 766 -6.00 -15.70 12.90
CA LEU A 766 -6.12 -15.88 14.36
C LEU A 766 -7.57 -15.94 14.92
N LYS A 767 -8.54 -15.25 14.29
CA LYS A 767 -9.92 -15.08 14.78
C LYS A 767 -10.95 -15.65 13.79
N ASN A 768 -11.03 -16.98 13.76
CA ASN A 768 -11.89 -17.71 12.83
C ASN A 768 -12.47 -18.98 13.50
N TYR A 769 -13.80 -19.08 13.58
CA TYR A 769 -14.47 -20.24 14.21
C TYR A 769 -14.25 -21.56 13.47
N GLN A 770 -14.16 -21.52 12.14
CA GLN A 770 -14.11 -22.71 11.29
C GLN A 770 -12.77 -23.44 11.43
N ILE A 771 -11.66 -22.71 11.58
CA ILE A 771 -10.32 -23.27 11.86
C ILE A 771 -10.32 -24.08 13.16
N TRP A 772 -10.83 -23.51 14.25
CA TRP A 772 -10.85 -24.17 15.56
C TRP A 772 -11.87 -25.30 15.63
N HIS A 773 -12.99 -25.19 14.91
CA HIS A 773 -13.94 -26.31 14.76
C HIS A 773 -13.34 -27.46 13.93
N HIS A 774 -12.65 -27.16 12.82
CA HIS A 774 -11.94 -28.18 12.05
C HIS A 774 -10.86 -28.86 12.89
N ARG A 775 -10.09 -28.09 13.67
CA ARG A 775 -9.10 -28.64 14.62
C ARG A 775 -9.74 -29.61 15.63
N HIS A 776 -10.91 -29.29 16.17
CA HIS A 776 -11.68 -30.20 17.02
C HIS A 776 -12.13 -31.47 16.28
N LEU A 777 -12.55 -31.38 15.00
CA LEU A 777 -12.89 -32.59 14.21
C LEU A 777 -11.67 -33.49 13.98
N LEU A 778 -10.48 -32.91 13.79
CA LEU A 778 -9.23 -33.67 13.67
C LEU A 778 -8.86 -34.38 14.98
N VAL A 779 -9.02 -33.73 16.15
CA VAL A 779 -8.81 -34.37 17.46
C VAL A 779 -9.80 -35.51 17.68
N GLU A 780 -11.09 -35.30 17.40
CA GLU A 780 -12.11 -36.36 17.55
C GLU A 780 -11.83 -37.59 16.67
N HIS A 781 -11.27 -37.39 15.47
CA HIS A 781 -10.90 -38.49 14.57
C HIS A 781 -9.56 -39.16 14.95
N TYR A 782 -8.57 -38.40 15.42
CA TYR A 782 -7.23 -38.91 15.72
C TYR A 782 -7.12 -39.53 17.13
N TYR A 783 -7.79 -38.97 18.13
CA TYR A 783 -7.71 -39.44 19.52
C TYR A 783 -7.99 -40.94 19.71
N PRO A 784 -9.00 -41.55 19.05
CA PRO A 784 -9.24 -43.00 19.15
C PRO A 784 -8.07 -43.88 18.68
N THR A 785 -7.13 -43.35 17.88
CA THR A 785 -5.92 -44.08 17.46
C THR A 785 -4.79 -44.05 18.50
N ILE A 786 -4.87 -43.14 19.48
CA ILE A 786 -3.85 -42.95 20.53
C ILE A 786 -4.40 -43.12 21.96
N GLU A 787 -5.71 -43.33 22.17
CA GLU A 787 -6.31 -43.41 23.51
C GLU A 787 -5.67 -44.48 24.43
N GLY A 788 -5.11 -45.55 23.84
CA GLY A 788 -4.40 -46.60 24.58
C GLY A 788 -2.91 -46.34 24.84
N ASP A 789 -2.34 -45.24 24.32
CA ASP A 789 -0.91 -44.93 24.39
C ASP A 789 -0.66 -43.58 25.09
N THR A 790 -0.26 -43.66 26.36
CA THR A 790 0.01 -42.50 27.21
C THR A 790 1.19 -41.65 26.69
N GLU A 791 2.20 -42.24 26.04
CA GLU A 791 3.33 -41.49 25.49
C GLU A 791 2.88 -40.71 24.25
N ALA A 792 2.10 -41.33 23.37
CA ALA A 792 1.51 -40.65 22.21
C ALA A 792 0.55 -39.51 22.62
N ILE A 793 -0.29 -39.73 23.65
CA ILE A 793 -1.18 -38.69 24.19
C ILE A 793 -0.37 -37.51 24.73
N GLU A 794 0.64 -37.73 25.59
CA GLU A 794 1.41 -36.63 26.18
C GLU A 794 2.23 -35.88 25.11
N LYS A 795 2.80 -36.60 24.14
CA LYS A 795 3.54 -36.03 23.01
C LYS A 795 2.66 -35.19 22.09
N PHE A 796 1.41 -35.61 21.86
CA PHE A 796 0.41 -34.82 21.14
C PHE A 796 -0.04 -33.60 21.97
N ALA A 797 -0.30 -33.78 23.26
CA ALA A 797 -0.69 -32.70 24.17
C ALA A 797 0.40 -31.62 24.27
N ALA A 798 1.68 -31.99 24.36
CA ALA A 798 2.81 -31.07 24.39
C ALA A 798 2.92 -30.24 23.09
N LYS A 799 2.76 -30.89 21.92
CA LYS A 799 2.69 -30.20 20.61
C LYS A 799 1.55 -29.18 20.55
N GLU A 800 0.36 -29.57 21.00
CA GLU A 800 -0.77 -28.64 21.06
C GLU A 800 -0.49 -27.49 22.03
N ARG A 801 0.05 -27.75 23.24
CA ARG A 801 0.43 -26.70 24.21
C ARG A 801 1.41 -25.69 23.61
N GLU A 802 2.44 -26.14 22.88
CA GLU A 802 3.41 -25.28 22.18
C GLU A 802 2.74 -24.41 21.09
N PHE A 803 1.87 -24.99 20.28
CA PHE A 803 1.14 -24.26 19.25
C PHE A 803 0.14 -23.25 19.84
N LEU A 804 -0.64 -23.63 20.86
CA LEU A 804 -1.58 -22.74 21.52
C LEU A 804 -0.86 -21.59 22.24
N LYS A 805 0.32 -21.83 22.83
CA LYS A 805 1.17 -20.75 23.37
C LYS A 805 1.56 -19.77 22.26
N THR A 806 1.99 -20.27 21.10
CA THR A 806 2.39 -19.42 19.95
C THR A 806 1.25 -18.49 19.49
N ILE A 807 -0.01 -18.95 19.50
CA ILE A 807 -1.16 -18.09 19.19
C ILE A 807 -1.47 -17.10 20.33
N LEU A 808 -1.30 -17.50 21.60
CA LEU A 808 -1.51 -16.62 22.76
C LEU A 808 -0.42 -15.57 22.94
N ASP A 809 0.79 -15.80 22.42
CA ASP A 809 1.86 -14.80 22.40
C ASP A 809 1.52 -13.62 21.45
N GLU A 810 0.73 -13.87 20.39
CA GLU A 810 0.21 -12.85 19.46
C GLU A 810 -1.13 -12.24 19.95
N ASP A 811 -2.03 -13.04 20.53
CA ASP A 811 -3.25 -12.55 21.21
C ASP A 811 -3.58 -13.36 22.47
N THR A 812 -3.11 -12.85 23.61
CA THR A 812 -3.30 -13.44 24.96
C THR A 812 -4.76 -13.63 25.36
N LYS A 813 -5.72 -13.01 24.65
CA LYS A 813 -7.15 -13.00 24.98
C LYS A 813 -7.99 -13.60 23.83
N ASN A 814 -7.37 -14.37 22.93
CA ASN A 814 -8.04 -15.11 21.85
C ASN A 814 -9.03 -16.16 22.39
N TYR A 815 -10.32 -15.83 22.37
CA TYR A 815 -11.40 -16.66 22.91
C TYR A 815 -11.44 -18.09 22.33
N HIS A 816 -11.14 -18.25 21.03
CA HIS A 816 -11.19 -19.56 20.39
C HIS A 816 -10.10 -20.50 20.95
N VAL A 817 -8.89 -19.97 21.16
CA VAL A 817 -7.77 -20.73 21.76
C VAL A 817 -8.14 -21.15 23.17
N TRP A 818 -8.65 -20.23 24.00
CA TRP A 818 -9.03 -20.52 25.38
C TRP A 818 -10.12 -21.58 25.47
N SER A 819 -11.14 -21.51 24.60
CA SER A 819 -12.21 -22.52 24.52
C SER A 819 -11.68 -23.89 24.06
N TYR A 820 -10.77 -23.92 23.09
CA TYR A 820 -10.18 -25.16 22.55
C TYR A 820 -9.19 -25.79 23.55
N ARG A 821 -8.43 -24.98 24.29
CA ARG A 821 -7.52 -25.41 25.37
C ARG A 821 -8.29 -26.13 26.48
N SER A 822 -9.43 -25.58 26.92
CA SER A 822 -10.33 -26.25 27.88
C SER A 822 -10.88 -27.58 27.36
N TYR A 823 -11.24 -27.66 26.07
CA TYR A 823 -11.64 -28.92 25.45
C TYR A 823 -10.49 -29.95 25.45
N LEU A 824 -9.28 -29.56 25.06
CA LEU A 824 -8.12 -30.46 25.02
C LEU A 824 -7.78 -31.06 26.39
N VAL A 825 -7.81 -30.26 27.46
CA VAL A 825 -7.56 -30.75 28.82
C VAL A 825 -8.51 -31.89 29.19
N GLY A 826 -9.81 -31.70 28.93
CA GLY A 826 -10.82 -32.74 29.15
C GLY A 826 -10.63 -33.96 28.23
N LYS A 827 -10.44 -33.73 26.93
CA LYS A 827 -10.35 -34.78 25.89
C LYS A 827 -9.12 -35.67 26.07
N LEU A 828 -7.96 -35.06 26.34
CA LEU A 828 -6.68 -35.76 26.53
C LEU A 828 -6.45 -36.19 27.99
N LYS A 829 -7.41 -35.93 28.89
CA LYS A 829 -7.36 -36.27 30.34
C LYS A 829 -6.18 -35.59 31.07
N GLN A 830 -5.73 -34.43 30.57
CA GLN A 830 -4.51 -33.71 30.96
C GLN A 830 -4.68 -32.84 32.22
N TRP A 831 -5.36 -33.37 33.26
CA TRP A 831 -5.68 -32.62 34.48
C TRP A 831 -4.53 -32.62 35.52
N GLY A 832 -3.72 -33.68 35.56
CA GLY A 832 -2.83 -33.98 36.68
C GLY A 832 -1.34 -33.66 36.50
N ASN A 833 -0.85 -33.31 35.30
CA ASN A 833 0.59 -33.11 35.06
C ASN A 833 1.17 -31.82 35.67
N GLY A 834 0.31 -30.86 36.02
CA GLY A 834 0.68 -29.57 36.62
C GLY A 834 1.44 -28.60 35.68
N GLU A 835 1.83 -29.03 34.48
CA GLU A 835 2.46 -28.15 33.47
C GLU A 835 1.49 -27.07 33.01
N GLU A 836 0.24 -27.47 32.74
CA GLU A 836 -0.80 -26.56 32.28
C GLU A 836 -1.10 -25.50 33.34
N LEU A 837 -1.21 -25.88 34.62
CA LEU A 837 -1.43 -24.93 35.72
C LEU A 837 -0.27 -23.93 35.85
N LYS A 838 0.99 -24.39 35.76
CA LYS A 838 2.18 -23.53 35.78
C LYS A 838 2.23 -22.56 34.58
N ALA A 839 1.81 -23.01 33.40
CA ALA A 839 1.72 -22.17 32.22
C ALA A 839 0.67 -21.04 32.40
N ILE A 840 -0.42 -21.32 33.12
CA ILE A 840 -1.42 -20.32 33.49
C ILE A 840 -0.92 -19.39 34.60
N GLU A 841 -0.16 -19.90 35.56
CA GLU A 841 0.49 -19.09 36.61
C GLU A 841 1.43 -18.06 35.98
N GLY A 842 2.31 -18.47 35.06
CA GLY A 842 3.15 -17.54 34.29
C GLY A 842 2.34 -16.49 33.53
N MET A 843 1.25 -16.88 32.86
CA MET A 843 0.36 -15.94 32.16
C MET A 843 -0.39 -14.95 33.08
N ILE A 844 -0.57 -15.28 34.36
CA ILE A 844 -1.15 -14.40 35.40
C ILE A 844 -0.06 -13.52 36.04
N ASP A 845 1.17 -14.01 36.16
CA ASP A 845 2.31 -13.22 36.63
C ASP A 845 2.76 -12.18 35.58
N ASP A 846 2.69 -12.51 34.28
CA ASP A 846 2.95 -11.59 33.16
C ASP A 846 1.84 -10.52 32.98
N ASP A 847 0.56 -10.91 32.99
CA ASP A 847 -0.57 -9.98 33.07
C ASP A 847 -1.62 -10.45 34.08
N VAL A 848 -1.56 -9.93 35.30
CA VAL A 848 -2.55 -10.20 36.35
C VAL A 848 -3.97 -9.76 35.96
N ARG A 849 -4.14 -8.94 34.92
CA ARG A 849 -5.45 -8.53 34.34
C ARG A 849 -5.89 -9.43 33.18
N ASN A 850 -5.22 -10.57 32.95
CA ASN A 850 -5.63 -11.55 31.96
C ASN A 850 -6.78 -12.42 32.49
N ASN A 851 -8.02 -11.89 32.38
CA ASN A 851 -9.22 -12.58 32.82
C ASN A 851 -9.40 -13.97 32.18
N SER A 852 -8.88 -14.20 30.98
CA SER A 852 -8.95 -15.50 30.31
C SER A 852 -8.07 -16.54 31.01
N ALA A 853 -6.85 -16.15 31.42
CA ALA A 853 -5.98 -17.00 32.21
C ALA A 853 -6.58 -17.31 33.59
N TRP A 854 -7.15 -16.31 34.28
CA TRP A 854 -7.92 -16.52 35.53
C TRP A 854 -9.11 -17.47 35.37
N SER A 855 -9.89 -17.31 34.30
CA SER A 855 -11.03 -18.19 34.00
C SER A 855 -10.60 -19.62 33.69
N HIS A 856 -9.46 -19.79 33.00
CA HIS A 856 -8.93 -21.11 32.69
C HIS A 856 -8.28 -21.76 33.94
N ARG A 857 -7.62 -21.00 34.83
CA ARG A 857 -7.20 -21.48 36.16
C ARG A 857 -8.38 -22.04 36.95
N PHE A 858 -9.52 -21.34 36.92
CA PHE A 858 -10.74 -21.77 37.64
C PHE A 858 -11.25 -23.11 37.08
N PHE A 859 -11.31 -23.24 35.77
CA PHE A 859 -11.64 -24.50 35.09
C PHE A 859 -10.68 -25.64 35.47
N LEU A 860 -9.36 -25.43 35.39
CA LEU A 860 -8.36 -26.46 35.73
C LEU A 860 -8.52 -26.97 37.17
N VAL A 861 -8.67 -26.07 38.13
CA VAL A 861 -8.75 -26.43 39.56
C VAL A 861 -10.11 -27.01 39.93
N PHE A 862 -11.21 -26.42 39.47
CA PHE A 862 -12.58 -26.75 39.92
C PHE A 862 -13.39 -27.61 38.93
N SER A 863 -12.76 -28.14 37.88
CA SER A 863 -13.37 -29.13 36.97
C SER A 863 -12.58 -30.44 36.82
N ASN A 864 -11.43 -30.61 37.50
CA ASN A 864 -10.71 -31.89 37.51
C ASN A 864 -11.58 -33.02 38.11
N PRO A 865 -11.91 -34.09 37.35
CA PRO A 865 -12.70 -35.24 37.84
C PRO A 865 -12.16 -35.94 39.08
N ASP A 866 -10.86 -35.85 39.39
CA ASP A 866 -10.24 -36.47 40.57
C ASP A 866 -10.94 -35.99 41.85
N HIS A 867 -11.01 -34.66 42.03
CA HIS A 867 -11.49 -34.02 43.27
C HIS A 867 -12.73 -33.13 43.11
N ALA A 868 -13.17 -32.79 41.89
CA ALA A 868 -14.40 -32.04 41.62
C ALA A 868 -15.56 -32.94 41.13
N THR A 869 -16.79 -32.44 41.21
CA THR A 869 -18.01 -33.13 40.81
C THR A 869 -18.33 -32.81 39.34
N VAL A 870 -18.26 -33.84 38.48
CA VAL A 870 -18.45 -33.71 37.02
C VAL A 870 -19.86 -33.23 36.68
N GLY A 871 -19.96 -32.20 35.84
CA GLY A 871 -21.22 -31.64 35.34
C GLY A 871 -21.87 -30.59 36.25
N LEU A 872 -21.35 -30.37 37.46
CA LEU A 872 -21.82 -29.35 38.40
C LEU A 872 -21.39 -27.94 37.95
N ALA A 873 -22.29 -26.96 37.95
CA ALA A 873 -22.03 -25.65 37.37
C ALA A 873 -20.98 -24.84 38.16
N ALA A 874 -20.34 -23.87 37.50
CA ALA A 874 -19.31 -23.02 38.11
C ALA A 874 -19.82 -22.18 39.29
N SER A 875 -21.13 -21.89 39.33
CA SER A 875 -21.82 -21.16 40.41
C SER A 875 -22.38 -22.04 41.52
N GLU A 876 -22.29 -23.37 41.41
CA GLU A 876 -22.86 -24.32 42.37
C GLU A 876 -21.79 -24.86 43.33
N VAL A 877 -22.09 -24.85 44.62
CA VAL A 877 -21.23 -25.36 45.71
C VAL A 877 -20.89 -26.83 45.48
N ASP A 878 -19.61 -27.18 45.48
CA ASP A 878 -19.12 -28.54 45.30
C ASP A 878 -18.56 -29.09 46.61
N THR A 879 -19.32 -29.96 47.27
CA THR A 879 -18.95 -30.57 48.56
C THR A 879 -17.89 -31.66 48.45
N LYS A 880 -17.45 -32.03 47.23
CA LYS A 880 -16.36 -32.99 47.02
C LYS A 880 -14.97 -32.35 47.16
N LEU A 881 -14.87 -31.02 47.02
CA LEU A 881 -13.58 -30.31 46.98
C LEU A 881 -12.82 -30.40 48.32
N PRO A 882 -11.53 -30.81 48.32
CA PRO A 882 -10.68 -30.79 49.51
C PRO A 882 -10.58 -29.39 50.12
N ALA A 883 -10.64 -29.29 51.45
CA ALA A 883 -10.56 -28.01 52.14
C ALA A 883 -9.26 -27.26 51.80
N GLU A 884 -8.12 -27.95 51.90
CA GLU A 884 -6.77 -27.43 51.61
C GLU A 884 -6.64 -26.89 50.17
N LEU A 885 -7.38 -27.45 49.21
CA LEU A 885 -7.40 -26.96 47.82
C LEU A 885 -8.08 -25.60 47.71
N VAL A 886 -9.23 -25.44 48.38
CA VAL A 886 -9.99 -24.18 48.42
C VAL A 886 -9.16 -23.11 49.12
N ASP A 887 -8.56 -23.46 50.26
CA ASP A 887 -7.80 -22.52 51.08
C ASP A 887 -6.52 -22.05 50.34
N ARG A 888 -5.82 -22.95 49.61
CA ARG A 888 -4.71 -22.60 48.70
C ARG A 888 -5.11 -21.60 47.61
N GLU A 889 -6.26 -21.78 46.97
CA GLU A 889 -6.72 -20.85 45.93
C GLU A 889 -7.22 -19.51 46.49
N VAL A 890 -7.69 -19.48 47.73
CA VAL A 890 -7.96 -18.22 48.46
C VAL A 890 -6.64 -17.47 48.69
N GLU A 891 -5.59 -18.13 49.19
CA GLU A 891 -4.27 -17.52 49.40
C GLU A 891 -3.66 -17.00 48.08
N TYR A 892 -3.66 -17.82 47.02
CA TYR A 892 -3.17 -17.40 45.68
C TYR A 892 -3.94 -16.18 45.16
N ALA A 893 -5.26 -16.16 45.29
CA ALA A 893 -6.06 -15.01 44.86
C ALA A 893 -5.75 -13.75 45.67
N GLN A 894 -5.57 -13.86 46.99
CA GLN A 894 -5.17 -12.75 47.85
C GLN A 894 -3.79 -12.19 47.48
N GLU A 895 -2.80 -13.06 47.22
CA GLU A 895 -1.46 -12.68 46.76
C GLU A 895 -1.52 -11.82 45.49
N LYS A 896 -2.20 -12.31 44.43
CA LYS A 896 -2.25 -11.59 43.16
C LYS A 896 -3.15 -10.34 43.21
N ILE A 897 -4.14 -10.29 44.11
CA ILE A 897 -4.93 -9.06 44.35
C ILE A 897 -4.05 -7.95 44.93
N LEU A 898 -3.09 -8.25 45.81
CA LEU A 898 -2.18 -7.25 46.37
C LEU A 898 -1.32 -6.56 45.29
N LEU A 899 -0.97 -7.27 44.21
CA LEU A 899 -0.23 -6.73 43.07
C LEU A 899 -1.02 -5.70 42.26
N ALA A 900 -2.36 -5.81 42.22
CA ALA A 900 -3.23 -4.90 41.50
C ALA A 900 -4.62 -4.77 42.16
N PRO A 901 -4.78 -4.02 43.27
CA PRO A 901 -6.02 -4.05 44.06
C PRO A 901 -7.29 -3.60 43.30
N GLN A 902 -7.16 -2.75 42.29
CA GLN A 902 -8.27 -2.28 41.44
C GLN A 902 -8.50 -3.18 40.19
N ASN A 903 -7.86 -4.34 40.09
CA ASN A 903 -8.08 -5.33 39.02
C ASN A 903 -9.24 -6.26 39.37
N GLN A 904 -10.32 -6.24 38.59
CA GLN A 904 -11.50 -7.06 38.88
C GLN A 904 -11.25 -8.58 38.82
N SER A 905 -10.33 -9.07 37.97
CA SER A 905 -10.21 -10.52 37.73
C SER A 905 -9.84 -11.32 38.97
N GLY A 906 -8.93 -10.82 39.81
CA GLY A 906 -8.57 -11.47 41.08
C GLY A 906 -9.74 -11.53 42.07
N TRP A 907 -10.52 -10.44 42.18
CA TRP A 907 -11.70 -10.39 43.05
C TRP A 907 -12.82 -11.32 42.57
N ASN A 908 -13.09 -11.36 41.26
CA ASN A 908 -14.04 -12.29 40.66
C ASN A 908 -13.60 -13.74 40.91
N TYR A 909 -12.31 -14.05 40.76
CA TYR A 909 -11.76 -15.37 41.03
C TYR A 909 -11.90 -15.75 42.52
N LEU A 910 -11.49 -14.88 43.45
CA LEU A 910 -11.63 -15.11 44.90
C LEU A 910 -13.08 -15.40 45.29
N LYS A 911 -14.03 -14.60 44.79
CA LYS A 911 -15.47 -14.82 45.03
C LYS A 911 -15.93 -16.17 44.45
N GLY A 912 -15.46 -16.53 43.25
CA GLY A 912 -15.71 -17.83 42.64
C GLY A 912 -15.19 -19.00 43.47
N VAL A 913 -13.95 -18.93 43.97
CA VAL A 913 -13.33 -19.94 44.85
C VAL A 913 -14.16 -20.14 46.12
N LEU A 914 -14.53 -19.04 46.78
CA LEU A 914 -15.31 -19.10 48.02
C LEU A 914 -16.68 -19.74 47.80
N VAL A 915 -17.43 -19.31 46.78
CA VAL A 915 -18.74 -19.91 46.43
C VAL A 915 -18.59 -21.38 46.06
N LYS A 916 -17.65 -21.73 45.16
CA LYS A 916 -17.48 -23.09 44.66
C LYS A 916 -17.03 -24.06 45.77
N GLY A 917 -16.17 -23.61 46.68
CA GLY A 917 -15.71 -24.35 47.86
C GLY A 917 -16.63 -24.24 49.09
N GLY A 918 -17.85 -23.71 48.96
CA GLY A 918 -18.85 -23.62 50.04
C GLY A 918 -18.45 -22.74 51.23
N ARG A 919 -17.48 -21.84 51.06
CA ARG A 919 -17.00 -20.93 52.10
C ARG A 919 -17.90 -19.71 52.20
N LYS A 920 -18.08 -19.21 53.43
CA LYS A 920 -18.72 -17.91 53.70
C LYS A 920 -17.84 -16.77 53.18
N LEU A 921 -18.44 -15.75 52.57
CA LEU A 921 -17.71 -14.57 52.09
C LEU A 921 -17.03 -13.83 53.25
N GLY A 922 -17.64 -13.83 54.43
CA GLY A 922 -17.05 -13.24 55.65
C GLY A 922 -15.70 -13.85 56.06
N SER A 923 -15.33 -15.03 55.57
CA SER A 923 -14.00 -15.63 55.84
C SER A 923 -12.82 -14.76 55.38
N VAL A 924 -13.02 -13.87 54.41
CA VAL A 924 -11.98 -12.95 53.90
C VAL A 924 -12.17 -11.50 54.35
N GLU A 925 -13.07 -11.19 55.29
CA GLU A 925 -13.35 -9.80 55.74
C GLU A 925 -12.07 -9.07 56.21
N GLY A 926 -11.16 -9.77 56.89
CA GLY A 926 -9.88 -9.24 57.36
C GLY A 926 -8.86 -8.92 56.26
N PHE A 927 -9.02 -9.52 55.07
CA PHE A 927 -8.25 -9.17 53.87
C PHE A 927 -8.92 -7.99 53.14
N VAL A 928 -10.24 -8.09 52.90
CA VAL A 928 -11.03 -7.07 52.20
C VAL A 928 -10.89 -5.68 52.83
N LYS A 929 -10.88 -5.60 54.17
CA LYS A 929 -10.71 -4.33 54.91
C LYS A 929 -9.36 -3.62 54.70
N GLN A 930 -8.31 -4.30 54.21
CA GLN A 930 -6.99 -3.67 53.99
C GLN A 930 -7.02 -2.64 52.84
N PHE A 931 -8.08 -2.68 52.02
CA PHE A 931 -8.31 -1.81 50.87
C PHE A 931 -9.38 -0.73 51.09
N VAL A 932 -10.00 -0.67 52.27
CA VAL A 932 -11.13 0.22 52.58
C VAL A 932 -10.98 0.77 54.01
N ASP A 933 -10.63 2.04 54.13
CA ASP A 933 -10.44 2.73 55.41
C ASP A 933 -11.33 3.98 55.53
N GLY A 934 -11.57 4.46 56.75
CA GLY A 934 -12.27 5.72 57.05
C GLY A 934 -13.79 5.79 56.76
N LEU A 935 -14.40 4.75 56.16
CA LEU A 935 -15.83 4.70 55.73
C LEU A 935 -16.84 5.34 56.71
N VAL A 936 -16.69 5.05 58.01
CA VAL A 936 -17.63 5.46 59.07
C VAL A 936 -17.36 6.88 59.58
N SER A 937 -16.17 7.43 59.29
CA SER A 937 -15.72 8.75 59.78
C SER A 937 -16.14 9.93 58.89
N GLY A 938 -16.76 9.66 57.73
CA GLY A 938 -17.31 10.67 56.82
C GLY A 938 -16.56 10.80 55.50
N GLU A 939 -17.22 11.36 54.47
CA GLU A 939 -16.77 11.31 53.07
C GLU A 939 -15.39 11.93 52.79
N ASP A 940 -14.98 12.90 53.60
CA ASP A 940 -13.68 13.59 53.48
C ASP A 940 -12.50 12.77 54.05
N SER A 941 -12.79 11.66 54.77
CA SER A 941 -11.80 10.86 55.51
C SER A 941 -11.60 9.43 55.00
N GLU A 942 -12.49 8.96 54.13
CA GLU A 942 -12.47 7.58 53.61
C GLU A 942 -11.48 7.36 52.45
N VAL A 943 -10.75 6.25 52.52
CA VAL A 943 -9.70 5.87 51.56
C VAL A 943 -10.01 4.49 51.00
N VAL A 944 -10.52 4.46 49.77
CA VAL A 944 -10.85 3.23 49.04
C VAL A 944 -9.75 2.95 48.01
N LYS A 945 -8.91 1.94 48.28
CA LYS A 945 -7.86 1.44 47.37
C LYS A 945 -8.42 0.46 46.32
N SER A 946 -9.59 -0.10 46.56
CA SER A 946 -10.28 -0.99 45.63
C SER A 946 -11.80 -0.86 45.73
N THR A 947 -12.46 -0.50 44.63
CA THR A 947 -13.92 -0.49 44.54
C THR A 947 -14.50 -1.91 44.56
N HIS A 948 -13.72 -2.91 44.16
CA HIS A 948 -14.10 -4.32 44.19
C HIS A 948 -14.04 -4.90 45.61
N ALA A 949 -13.07 -4.44 46.42
CA ALA A 949 -13.10 -4.72 47.86
C ALA A 949 -14.34 -4.11 48.53
N LEU A 950 -14.72 -2.87 48.18
CA LEU A 950 -15.91 -2.21 48.72
C LEU A 950 -17.22 -2.92 48.35
N ASP A 951 -17.32 -3.44 47.12
CA ASP A 951 -18.45 -4.26 46.66
C ASP A 951 -18.55 -5.60 47.42
N LEU A 952 -17.43 -6.33 47.54
CA LEU A 952 -17.37 -7.57 48.32
C LEU A 952 -17.62 -7.33 49.81
N LEU A 953 -17.18 -6.19 50.36
CA LEU A 953 -17.47 -5.80 51.74
C LEU A 953 -18.96 -5.58 51.98
N ALA A 954 -19.67 -4.98 51.02
CA ALA A 954 -21.13 -4.85 51.07
C ALA A 954 -21.84 -6.23 51.07
N GLU A 955 -21.31 -7.21 50.32
CA GLU A 955 -21.85 -8.58 50.33
C GLU A 955 -21.55 -9.33 51.62
N ILE A 956 -20.38 -9.13 52.23
CA ILE A 956 -20.03 -9.68 53.56
C ILE A 956 -20.96 -9.09 54.64
N TYR A 957 -21.23 -7.79 54.58
CA TYR A 957 -22.15 -7.12 55.50
C TYR A 957 -23.59 -7.60 55.30
N ALA A 958 -24.04 -7.81 54.06
CA ALA A 958 -25.33 -8.44 53.77
C ALA A 958 -25.40 -9.91 54.26
N GLU A 959 -24.35 -10.71 54.06
CA GLU A 959 -24.29 -12.12 54.49
C GLU A 959 -24.43 -12.29 56.01
N ARG A 960 -23.92 -11.34 56.80
CA ARG A 960 -24.07 -11.32 58.27
C ARG A 960 -25.31 -10.59 58.77
N GLY A 961 -26.15 -10.05 57.88
CA GLY A 961 -27.37 -9.30 58.23
C GLY A 961 -27.15 -7.83 58.63
N ASP A 962 -25.94 -7.30 58.47
CA ASP A 962 -25.57 -5.90 58.75
C ASP A 962 -25.97 -5.00 57.58
N LYS A 963 -27.27 -4.69 57.51
CA LYS A 963 -27.85 -3.92 56.41
C LYS A 963 -27.38 -2.46 56.38
N GLU A 964 -27.05 -1.87 57.53
CA GLU A 964 -26.63 -0.48 57.62
C GLU A 964 -25.25 -0.27 56.99
N ASN A 965 -24.26 -1.08 57.34
CA ASN A 965 -22.94 -0.98 56.72
C ASN A 965 -22.96 -1.49 55.27
N ALA A 966 -23.82 -2.46 54.92
CA ALA A 966 -24.01 -2.89 53.53
C ALA A 966 -24.55 -1.74 52.65
N ASP A 967 -25.59 -1.03 53.09
CA ASP A 967 -26.15 0.11 52.37
C ASP A 967 -25.14 1.27 52.28
N LEU A 968 -24.36 1.53 53.33
CA LEU A 968 -23.28 2.52 53.32
C LEU A 968 -22.23 2.22 52.23
N CYS A 969 -21.75 0.97 52.14
CA CYS A 969 -20.79 0.57 51.10
C CYS A 969 -21.36 0.76 49.68
N LEU A 970 -22.62 0.35 49.45
CA LEU A 970 -23.30 0.54 48.16
C LEU A 970 -23.56 2.02 47.84
N THR A 971 -23.86 2.84 48.85
CA THR A 971 -24.01 4.30 48.73
C THR A 971 -22.70 4.92 48.24
N ARG A 972 -21.57 4.59 48.85
CA ARG A 972 -20.26 5.13 48.44
C ARG A 972 -19.83 4.67 47.04
N LEU A 973 -20.19 3.46 46.63
CA LEU A 973 -20.05 3.02 45.23
C LEU A 973 -20.91 3.87 44.28
N ALA A 974 -22.20 4.03 44.57
CA ALA A 974 -23.15 4.80 43.78
C ALA A 974 -22.77 6.28 43.61
N GLU A 975 -22.40 6.93 44.72
CA GLU A 975 -22.34 8.39 44.82
C GLU A 975 -20.93 8.95 44.67
N LYS A 976 -19.87 8.14 44.82
CA LYS A 976 -18.47 8.61 44.79
C LYS A 976 -17.54 7.73 43.96
N TRP A 977 -17.39 6.45 44.30
CA TRP A 977 -16.27 5.62 43.82
C TRP A 977 -16.52 4.89 42.50
N ASP A 978 -17.77 4.62 42.14
CA ASP A 978 -18.13 3.82 40.96
C ASP A 978 -19.43 4.31 40.30
N ARG A 979 -19.54 5.63 40.16
CA ARG A 979 -20.71 6.37 39.63
C ARG A 979 -21.26 5.86 38.30
N ILE A 980 -20.42 5.21 37.48
CA ILE A 980 -20.84 4.62 36.18
C ILE A 980 -21.87 3.50 36.34
N ARG A 981 -21.90 2.81 37.49
CA ARG A 981 -22.90 1.78 37.84
C ARG A 981 -23.93 2.25 38.89
N ASN A 982 -24.10 3.56 39.09
CA ASN A 982 -25.02 4.13 40.08
C ASN A 982 -26.40 3.43 40.11
N GLY A 983 -27.08 3.27 38.97
CA GLY A 983 -28.38 2.58 38.91
C GLY A 983 -28.35 1.10 39.34
N TYR A 984 -27.25 0.38 39.10
CA TYR A 984 -27.05 -1.00 39.60
C TYR A 984 -26.83 -1.03 41.11
N TRP A 985 -26.08 -0.06 41.65
CA TRP A 985 -25.89 0.07 43.09
C TRP A 985 -27.19 0.48 43.81
N GLN A 986 -27.96 1.41 43.24
CA GLN A 986 -29.30 1.78 43.74
C GLN A 986 -30.26 0.58 43.76
N TRP A 987 -30.26 -0.24 42.70
CA TRP A 987 -31.01 -1.50 42.68
C TRP A 987 -30.53 -2.50 43.75
N ARG A 988 -29.21 -2.68 43.91
CA ARG A 988 -28.67 -3.54 45.00
C ARG A 988 -29.03 -3.03 46.39
N ARG A 989 -29.12 -1.70 46.61
CA ARG A 989 -29.60 -1.10 47.86
C ARG A 989 -31.06 -1.46 48.13
N GLN A 990 -31.94 -1.29 47.14
CA GLN A 990 -33.36 -1.70 47.24
C GLN A 990 -33.49 -3.19 47.63
N ALA A 991 -32.72 -4.07 46.98
CA ALA A 991 -32.72 -5.51 47.26
C ALA A 991 -32.30 -5.87 48.71
N LEU A 992 -31.52 -5.04 49.41
CA LEU A 992 -31.22 -5.25 50.84
C LEU A 992 -32.48 -5.16 51.72
N HIS A 993 -33.48 -4.37 51.30
CA HIS A 993 -34.69 -4.11 52.08
C HIS A 993 -35.88 -4.99 51.67
N GLU A 994 -35.96 -5.43 50.41
CA GLU A 994 -37.11 -6.17 49.85
C GLU A 994 -37.32 -7.60 50.41
N VAL A 995 -36.32 -8.19 51.08
CA VAL A 995 -36.36 -9.56 51.64
C VAL A 995 -37.41 -9.77 52.74
N VAL A 996 -38.17 -8.73 53.11
CA VAL A 996 -39.29 -8.81 54.08
C VAL A 996 -40.60 -9.31 53.44
N SER A 997 -40.75 -9.30 52.11
CA SER A 997 -42.03 -9.52 51.43
C SER A 997 -42.34 -10.96 50.97
N ALA A 998 -41.54 -11.96 51.34
CA ALA A 998 -41.67 -13.35 50.86
C ALA A 998 -42.26 -14.34 51.89
N ALA A 999 -42.83 -13.84 53.00
CA ALA A 999 -43.42 -14.65 54.06
C ALA A 999 -44.64 -13.95 54.70
N ALA A 1000 -45.71 -13.79 53.90
CA ALA A 1000 -47.02 -13.30 54.31
C ALA A 1000 -48.12 -14.02 53.50
#